data_AF-A0A8H3A3U8-F1
#
_entry.id   AF-A0A8H3A3U8-F1
#
_cell.length_a   1.000
_cell.length_b   1.000
_cell.length_c   1.000
_cell.angle_alpha   90.00
_cell.angle_beta   90.00
_cell.angle_gamma   90.00
#
_symmetry.space_group_name_H-M   'P 1'
#
loop_
_entity.id
_entity.type
_entity.pdbx_description
1 polymer ?
#
loop_
_entity_poly.entity_id
_entity_poly.type
_entity_poly.pdbx_seq_one_letter_code
_entity_poly.pdbx_strand_id
1 'polypeptide(L)'
;MRFTLSTVIAFISLGLLTTAHPGDDHDGSDMLAPSELAARELAADRRAELVRNCGPQIAAFEAKRRTKRNAMMKRATTTATAAAAKYTTIQNTTCVTAPEVTEGPYYINNEYYRTDLRESQSGVKLVLDIGVMDTRTCTPLPAALVELWACNATGSYGGFTTSGSLSDKFTWLRGGSETNTNGVVELTTIYPGFYTGRTIHIHTMIHTGWTKSANGTIVSHSGSLRHILLLFQATSGEYEIEGQKYPKDEWSNTPNTILSKVPRRLHLQQGHPISTLRALIESHFAGFSYLNSLSPIVSTKQNFDDLGFGPDHPGRNKTDTYYLNEKTVLRTHTSAHEVDVFNAGERKWLLTADVYRRDEIDRSHYPVFHQMEGARVWGRAEQDMATLAAENAKRAKELKAADIIIEDDTRVGPHNPYQPEHSEEHAALVAANLKHSLNSMILKLFGGRTRGEPLKVRWIEAEFPWTTPSYEVEVWFQGQWLEILGCGVVKEPTLVRGGIQNSIAWAFGLGLERIAMVLYSIPDIRLFWSTDPRFGSQFTQGNISTFQPFSKYPVCYKDLSFWKSDGFHENDLCDVVREVASDMVEDILLTDTFTHPKTGKTSLCYRLNYRSMERSLTNEEVNTLHEAIQKRAANQLGIEIR
;
A
#
# COMPACT_ATOMS: atom_id res chain seq x y z
N MET A 1 -72.82 19.20 -3.46
CA MET A 1 -73.97 18.97 -2.55
C MET A 1 -73.79 17.59 -1.91
N ARG A 2 -73.53 17.57 -0.58
CA ARG A 2 -73.43 16.43 0.38
C ARG A 2 -72.26 15.44 0.16
N PHE A 3 -71.15 15.50 0.92
CA PHE A 3 -70.86 15.01 2.31
C PHE A 3 -71.15 13.50 2.47
N THR A 4 -70.23 12.64 2.92
CA THR A 4 -69.63 12.62 4.28
C THR A 4 -68.27 11.91 4.40
N LEU A 5 -67.56 12.35 5.44
CA LEU A 5 -66.25 11.99 5.99
C LEU A 5 -66.30 10.78 6.96
N SER A 6 -65.11 10.30 7.35
CA SER A 6 -64.79 9.47 8.54
C SER A 6 -64.86 7.94 8.33
N THR A 7 -63.88 7.09 8.66
CA THR A 7 -62.89 7.11 9.75
C THR A 7 -61.82 6.04 9.46
N VAL A 8 -60.52 6.33 9.50
CA VAL A 8 -59.50 5.42 10.08
C VAL A 8 -58.39 6.27 10.68
N ILE A 9 -58.07 5.93 11.92
CA ILE A 9 -57.15 6.56 12.86
C ILE A 9 -55.71 6.53 12.33
N ALA A 10 -55.08 7.70 12.19
CA ALA A 10 -53.64 7.84 12.01
C ALA A 10 -53.02 8.24 13.35
N PHE A 11 -52.32 7.30 13.99
CA PHE A 11 -51.36 7.64 15.04
C PHE A 11 -50.05 8.07 14.36
N ILE A 12 -49.73 9.35 14.49
CA ILE A 12 -48.42 9.93 14.18
C ILE A 12 -47.52 9.62 15.38
N SER A 13 -46.56 8.72 15.20
CA SER A 13 -45.34 8.68 16.02
C SER A 13 -44.17 9.09 15.14
N LEU A 14 -43.62 10.25 15.47
CA LEU A 14 -42.46 10.90 14.88
C LEU A 14 -41.22 9.99 15.03
N GLY A 15 -40.76 9.37 13.94
CA GLY A 15 -39.47 8.69 13.86
C GLY A 15 -38.49 9.58 13.10
N LEU A 16 -37.41 9.99 13.75
CA LEU A 16 -36.30 10.69 13.11
C LEU A 16 -35.75 9.85 11.95
N LEU A 17 -35.72 10.45 10.76
CA LEU A 17 -34.86 10.01 9.66
C LEU A 17 -33.41 10.28 10.04
N THR A 18 -32.67 9.22 10.38
CA THR A 18 -31.22 9.18 10.18
C THR A 18 -30.97 8.62 8.79
N THR A 19 -30.58 9.49 7.87
CA THR A 19 -30.01 9.14 6.56
C THR A 19 -28.63 8.50 6.79
N ALA A 20 -28.51 7.20 6.58
CA ALA A 20 -27.24 6.55 6.29
C ALA A 20 -26.85 6.84 4.83
N HIS A 21 -25.54 6.90 4.57
CA HIS A 21 -24.86 7.36 3.36
C HIS A 21 -25.48 6.93 2.01
N PRO A 22 -25.42 7.79 0.96
CA PRO A 22 -25.73 7.38 -0.41
C PRO A 22 -24.62 6.43 -0.89
N GLY A 23 -25.00 5.18 -1.16
CA GLY A 23 -24.21 4.24 -1.94
C GLY A 23 -24.39 4.53 -3.43
N ASP A 24 -23.38 4.13 -4.20
CA ASP A 24 -23.20 4.41 -5.62
C ASP A 24 -24.47 4.26 -6.47
N ASP A 25 -24.69 5.28 -7.33
CA ASP A 25 -25.67 5.25 -8.41
C ASP A 25 -25.28 4.18 -9.45
N HIS A 26 -25.60 2.93 -9.15
CA HIS A 26 -25.68 1.89 -10.17
C HIS A 26 -26.92 2.17 -11.03
N ASP A 27 -26.72 2.67 -12.25
CA ASP A 27 -27.77 2.60 -13.25
C ASP A 27 -28.17 1.13 -13.38
N GLY A 28 -29.47 0.84 -13.32
CA GLY A 28 -30.00 -0.53 -13.20
C GLY A 28 -29.74 -1.46 -14.39
N SER A 29 -28.74 -1.19 -15.24
CA SER A 29 -28.31 -2.05 -16.34
C SER A 29 -27.55 -3.31 -15.92
N ASP A 30 -27.03 -3.37 -14.68
CA ASP A 30 -26.36 -4.56 -14.10
C ASP A 30 -27.26 -5.42 -13.17
N MET A 31 -28.56 -5.11 -13.12
CA MET A 31 -29.53 -5.93 -12.38
C MET A 31 -29.85 -7.19 -13.18
N LEU A 32 -29.34 -8.34 -12.74
CA LEU A 32 -29.76 -9.66 -13.22
C LEU A 32 -31.29 -9.73 -13.25
N ALA A 33 -31.86 -10.24 -14.34
CA ALA A 33 -33.31 -10.30 -14.47
C ALA A 33 -33.92 -11.07 -13.27
N PRO A 34 -35.11 -10.70 -12.76
CA PRO A 34 -35.73 -11.41 -11.64
C PRO A 34 -35.88 -12.92 -11.86
N SER A 35 -36.03 -13.34 -13.13
CA SER A 35 -36.04 -14.75 -13.53
C SER A 35 -34.67 -15.44 -13.38
N GLU A 36 -33.59 -14.69 -13.55
CA GLU A 36 -32.20 -15.17 -13.46
C GLU A 36 -31.72 -15.19 -12.00
N LEU A 37 -32.13 -14.20 -11.19
CA LEU A 37 -32.04 -14.24 -9.73
C LEU A 37 -32.79 -15.45 -9.17
N ALA A 38 -34.06 -15.64 -9.56
CA ALA A 38 -34.84 -16.80 -9.15
C ALA A 38 -34.22 -18.12 -9.63
N ALA A 39 -33.65 -18.18 -10.83
CA ALA A 39 -32.96 -19.38 -11.33
C ALA A 39 -31.68 -19.70 -10.54
N ARG A 40 -30.92 -18.67 -10.13
CA ARG A 40 -29.72 -18.79 -9.29
C ARG A 40 -30.07 -19.17 -7.87
N GLU A 41 -31.15 -18.63 -7.32
CA GLU A 41 -31.69 -18.98 -6.00
C GLU A 41 -32.18 -20.44 -6.02
N LEU A 42 -32.90 -20.87 -7.05
CA LEU A 42 -33.31 -22.26 -7.25
C LEU A 42 -32.12 -23.22 -7.47
N ALA A 43 -31.01 -22.72 -8.04
CA ALA A 43 -29.77 -23.49 -8.18
C ALA A 43 -28.95 -23.54 -6.87
N ALA A 44 -29.01 -22.49 -6.04
CA ALA A 44 -28.46 -22.48 -4.69
C ALA A 44 -29.25 -23.42 -3.78
N ASP A 45 -30.58 -23.39 -3.85
CA ASP A 45 -31.48 -24.27 -3.13
C ASP A 45 -31.30 -25.74 -3.54
N ARG A 46 -31.17 -26.03 -4.84
CA ARG A 46 -30.85 -27.38 -5.32
C ARG A 46 -29.50 -27.89 -4.83
N ARG A 47 -28.49 -27.02 -4.74
CA ARG A 47 -27.18 -27.36 -4.17
C ARG A 47 -27.28 -27.59 -2.66
N ALA A 48 -28.02 -26.75 -1.94
CA ALA A 48 -28.31 -26.91 -0.52
C ALA A 48 -29.09 -28.21 -0.25
N GLU A 49 -30.00 -28.59 -1.15
CA GLU A 49 -30.78 -29.82 -1.05
C GLU A 49 -29.98 -31.08 -1.38
N LEU A 50 -29.10 -31.03 -2.39
CA LEU A 50 -28.09 -32.07 -2.67
C LEU A 50 -27.16 -32.28 -1.47
N VAL A 51 -26.73 -31.19 -0.83
CA VAL A 51 -25.90 -31.24 0.39
C VAL A 51 -26.69 -31.79 1.58
N ARG A 52 -27.99 -31.47 1.73
CA ARG A 52 -28.87 -32.07 2.75
C ARG A 52 -29.03 -33.58 2.57
N ASN A 53 -29.11 -34.07 1.34
CA ASN A 53 -29.21 -35.52 1.05
C ASN A 53 -27.91 -36.27 1.34
N CYS A 54 -26.76 -35.57 1.37
CA CYS A 54 -25.49 -36.11 1.86
C CYS A 54 -25.33 -35.97 3.38
N GLY A 55 -26.23 -35.26 4.07
CA GLY A 55 -26.19 -35.02 5.52
C GLY A 55 -26.01 -36.28 6.37
N PRO A 56 -26.73 -37.39 6.11
CA PRO A 56 -26.54 -38.64 6.85
C PRO A 56 -25.17 -39.30 6.59
N GLN A 57 -24.64 -39.18 5.37
CA GLN A 57 -23.35 -39.77 4.98
C GLN A 57 -22.17 -38.93 5.49
N ILE A 58 -22.31 -37.61 5.48
CA ILE A 58 -21.38 -36.65 6.09
C ILE A 58 -21.40 -36.82 7.60
N ALA A 59 -22.57 -36.90 8.23
CA ALA A 59 -22.70 -37.17 9.66
C ALA A 59 -22.12 -38.53 10.05
N ALA A 60 -22.29 -39.58 9.21
CA ALA A 60 -21.68 -40.89 9.44
C ALA A 60 -20.14 -40.89 9.24
N PHE A 61 -19.64 -40.11 8.28
CA PHE A 61 -18.20 -39.90 8.06
C PHE A 61 -17.56 -39.09 9.20
N GLU A 62 -18.19 -37.98 9.61
CA GLU A 62 -17.89 -37.16 10.79
C GLU A 62 -17.92 -37.98 12.07
N ALA A 63 -18.94 -38.84 12.25
CA ALA A 63 -19.07 -39.73 13.38
C ALA A 63 -17.95 -40.77 13.40
N LYS A 64 -17.67 -41.47 12.29
CA LYS A 64 -16.52 -42.40 12.18
C LYS A 64 -15.19 -41.70 12.45
N ARG A 65 -15.02 -40.47 11.97
CA ARG A 65 -13.84 -39.63 12.23
C ARG A 65 -13.77 -39.21 13.71
N ARG A 66 -14.88 -38.84 14.36
CA ARG A 66 -14.99 -38.56 15.81
C ARG A 66 -14.68 -39.79 16.66
N THR A 67 -15.20 -40.97 16.32
CA THR A 67 -14.94 -42.22 17.05
C THR A 67 -13.47 -42.64 16.97
N LYS A 68 -12.85 -42.53 15.79
CA LYS A 68 -11.42 -42.81 15.60
C LYS A 68 -10.52 -41.81 16.36
N ARG A 69 -10.96 -40.55 16.46
CA ARG A 69 -10.30 -39.46 17.21
C ARG A 69 -10.41 -39.63 18.72
N ASN A 70 -11.59 -40.01 19.22
CA ASN A 70 -11.83 -40.26 20.64
C ASN A 70 -11.06 -41.49 21.15
N ALA A 71 -10.88 -42.52 20.30
CA ALA A 71 -10.10 -43.71 20.64
C ALA A 71 -8.59 -43.44 20.83
N MET A 72 -8.08 -42.31 20.32
CA MET A 72 -6.66 -41.91 20.40
C MET A 72 -6.34 -41.00 21.60
N MET A 73 -7.34 -40.55 22.39
CA MET A 73 -7.12 -39.56 23.45
C MET A 73 -7.09 -40.19 24.86
N LYS A 74 -5.89 -40.56 25.31
CA LYS A 74 -5.55 -40.63 26.75
C LYS A 74 -4.47 -39.60 27.04
N ARG A 75 -4.87 -38.34 27.27
CA ARG A 75 -3.95 -37.25 27.61
C ARG A 75 -3.73 -37.20 29.13
N ALA A 76 -2.47 -37.04 29.55
CA ALA A 76 -2.04 -37.05 30.94
C ALA A 76 -1.18 -35.81 31.26
N THR A 77 -1.81 -34.72 31.70
CA THR A 77 -1.14 -33.60 32.40
C THR A 77 -2.13 -32.83 33.28
N THR A 78 -1.64 -32.17 34.33
CA THR A 78 -2.41 -31.42 35.33
C THR A 78 -2.79 -30.01 34.86
N THR A 79 -4.02 -29.57 35.18
CA THR A 79 -4.57 -28.23 34.88
C THR A 79 -4.11 -27.17 35.89
N ALA A 80 -3.68 -26.01 35.40
CA ALA A 80 -3.37 -24.82 36.20
C ALA A 80 -4.53 -23.80 36.20
N THR A 81 -4.64 -22.99 37.26
CA THR A 81 -5.65 -21.95 37.46
C THR A 81 -5.04 -20.55 37.36
N ALA A 82 -5.71 -19.63 36.65
CA ALA A 82 -5.42 -18.20 36.61
C ALA A 82 -5.89 -17.46 37.88
N ALA A 83 -5.55 -16.17 37.99
CA ALA A 83 -6.01 -15.28 39.05
C ALA A 83 -7.52 -14.93 38.89
N ALA A 84 -8.10 -14.20 39.85
CA ALA A 84 -9.48 -13.74 39.75
C ALA A 84 -9.62 -12.60 38.73
N ALA A 85 -10.73 -12.58 37.99
CA ALA A 85 -11.02 -11.62 36.92
C ALA A 85 -10.80 -10.16 37.33
N LYS A 86 -10.02 -9.40 36.54
CA LYS A 86 -9.77 -7.97 36.77
C LYS A 86 -11.05 -7.15 36.67
N TYR A 87 -11.88 -7.41 35.66
CA TYR A 87 -13.23 -6.85 35.56
C TYR A 87 -14.27 -7.88 36.00
N THR A 88 -15.11 -7.54 36.97
CA THR A 88 -16.15 -8.45 37.50
C THR A 88 -17.50 -8.25 36.82
N THR A 89 -17.64 -7.27 35.93
CA THR A 89 -18.86 -6.97 35.16
C THR A 89 -18.53 -6.69 33.69
N ILE A 90 -19.51 -6.89 32.81
CA ILE A 90 -19.38 -6.60 31.38
C ILE A 90 -19.21 -5.08 31.18
N GLN A 91 -18.15 -4.68 30.47
CA GLN A 91 -17.81 -3.26 30.25
C GLN A 91 -18.49 -2.64 29.02
N ASN A 92 -19.02 -3.46 28.10
CA ASN A 92 -19.71 -2.99 26.90
C ASN A 92 -21.20 -2.75 27.18
N THR A 93 -21.73 -1.60 26.74
CA THR A 93 -23.12 -1.19 26.93
C THR A 93 -24.03 -1.51 25.73
N THR A 94 -23.48 -2.10 24.66
CA THR A 94 -24.23 -2.45 23.45
C THR A 94 -24.65 -3.93 23.45
N CYS A 95 -25.93 -4.19 23.14
CA CYS A 95 -26.51 -5.53 23.05
C CYS A 95 -26.68 -5.94 21.58
N VAL A 96 -25.56 -6.28 20.93
CA VAL A 96 -25.52 -6.71 19.52
C VAL A 96 -24.73 -8.00 19.42
N THR A 97 -25.24 -8.97 18.66
CA THR A 97 -24.53 -10.24 18.41
C THR A 97 -23.26 -9.97 17.61
N ALA A 98 -22.12 -10.50 18.08
CA ALA A 98 -20.89 -10.45 17.28
C ALA A 98 -21.06 -11.23 15.96
N PRO A 99 -20.34 -10.89 14.88
CA PRO A 99 -20.39 -11.65 13.64
C PRO A 99 -19.97 -13.12 13.85
N GLU A 100 -20.78 -14.06 13.37
CA GLU A 100 -20.47 -15.48 13.43
C GLU A 100 -19.43 -15.87 12.36
N VAL A 101 -18.51 -16.76 12.72
CA VAL A 101 -17.46 -17.26 11.83
C VAL A 101 -17.43 -18.79 11.80
N THR A 102 -16.68 -19.37 10.86
CA THR A 102 -16.51 -20.83 10.79
C THR A 102 -15.53 -21.36 11.85
N GLU A 103 -15.76 -22.59 12.34
CA GLU A 103 -14.91 -23.34 13.29
C GLU A 103 -13.41 -23.37 12.91
N GLY A 104 -13.09 -23.41 11.62
CA GLY A 104 -11.72 -23.50 11.15
C GLY A 104 -11.07 -24.90 11.35
N PRO A 105 -9.90 -25.15 10.74
CA PRO A 105 -9.35 -26.50 10.63
C PRO A 105 -8.65 -27.03 11.89
N TYR A 106 -8.39 -26.17 12.88
CA TYR A 106 -7.59 -26.47 14.07
C TYR A 106 -8.41 -26.64 15.37
N TYR A 107 -9.74 -26.68 15.27
CA TYR A 107 -10.57 -26.98 16.41
C TYR A 107 -10.46 -28.45 16.82
N ILE A 108 -10.49 -28.70 18.14
CA ILE A 108 -10.47 -30.04 18.72
C ILE A 108 -11.53 -30.07 19.82
N ASN A 109 -12.41 -31.06 19.78
CA ASN A 109 -13.41 -31.27 20.83
C ASN A 109 -12.76 -31.82 22.10
N ASN A 110 -13.45 -31.59 23.23
CA ASN A 110 -13.12 -32.13 24.56
C ASN A 110 -11.78 -31.63 25.12
N GLU A 111 -11.50 -30.34 24.95
CA GLU A 111 -10.34 -29.71 25.58
C GLU A 111 -10.50 -29.54 27.09
N TYR A 112 -9.42 -29.14 27.77
CA TYR A 112 -9.43 -29.03 29.23
C TYR A 112 -10.26 -27.85 29.74
N TYR A 113 -10.94 -28.09 30.86
CA TYR A 113 -11.53 -27.04 31.68
C TYR A 113 -10.42 -26.37 32.50
N ARG A 114 -10.02 -25.15 32.13
CA ARG A 114 -8.92 -24.40 32.74
C ARG A 114 -8.99 -22.92 32.40
N THR A 115 -8.37 -22.11 33.26
CA THR A 115 -8.29 -20.65 33.08
C THR A 115 -6.91 -20.15 32.65
N ASP A 116 -5.83 -20.94 32.79
CA ASP A 116 -4.53 -20.65 32.17
C ASP A 116 -4.24 -21.64 31.06
N LEU A 117 -4.22 -21.15 29.82
CA LEU A 117 -4.07 -21.93 28.61
C LEU A 117 -2.60 -22.09 28.20
N ARG A 118 -1.66 -21.34 28.80
CA ARG A 118 -0.28 -21.21 28.27
C ARG A 118 0.55 -22.48 28.40
N GLU A 119 0.32 -23.24 29.46
CA GLU A 119 1.22 -24.33 29.89
C GLU A 119 2.69 -23.84 29.91
N SER A 120 3.56 -24.43 29.09
CA SER A 120 4.98 -24.07 28.95
C SER A 120 5.29 -23.13 27.78
N GLN A 121 4.28 -22.61 27.06
CA GLN A 121 4.52 -21.75 25.89
C GLN A 121 5.11 -20.40 26.29
N SER A 122 6.23 -20.06 25.65
CA SER A 122 6.83 -18.73 25.74
C SER A 122 6.09 -17.74 24.83
N GLY A 123 5.98 -16.50 25.28
CA GLY A 123 5.33 -15.41 24.53
C GLY A 123 4.88 -14.28 25.43
N VAL A 124 4.33 -13.22 24.82
CA VAL A 124 3.76 -12.10 25.57
C VAL A 124 2.48 -12.59 26.27
N LYS A 125 2.44 -12.53 27.60
CA LYS A 125 1.26 -12.93 28.39
C LYS A 125 0.07 -12.03 28.03
N LEU A 126 -1.07 -12.66 27.74
CA LEU A 126 -2.35 -12.01 27.51
C LEU A 126 -3.35 -12.49 28.56
N VAL A 127 -4.06 -11.55 29.19
CA VAL A 127 -5.16 -11.81 30.13
C VAL A 127 -6.43 -11.27 29.49
N LEU A 128 -7.42 -12.14 29.29
CA LEU A 128 -8.66 -11.84 28.58
C LEU A 128 -9.84 -11.93 29.54
N ASP A 129 -10.48 -10.80 29.80
CA ASP A 129 -11.80 -10.77 30.46
C ASP A 129 -12.88 -10.78 29.36
N ILE A 130 -13.59 -11.90 29.24
CA ILE A 130 -14.62 -12.11 28.21
C ILE A 130 -15.99 -12.05 28.85
N GLY A 131 -16.78 -11.05 28.45
CA GLY A 131 -18.19 -10.89 28.85
C GLY A 131 -19.12 -11.57 27.85
N VAL A 132 -20.07 -12.37 28.34
CA VAL A 132 -21.10 -13.07 27.55
C VAL A 132 -22.47 -12.58 27.99
N MET A 133 -23.29 -12.19 27.02
CA MET A 133 -24.63 -11.64 27.23
C MET A 133 -25.65 -12.45 26.41
N ASP A 134 -26.84 -12.68 26.96
CA ASP A 134 -27.96 -13.22 26.17
C ASP A 134 -28.57 -12.06 25.37
N THR A 135 -28.49 -12.12 24.05
CA THR A 135 -28.96 -11.05 23.15
C THR A 135 -30.48 -10.93 23.09
N ARG A 136 -31.24 -11.90 23.61
CA ARG A 136 -32.71 -11.83 23.70
C ARG A 136 -33.17 -11.04 24.92
N THR A 137 -32.40 -11.10 26.01
CA THR A 137 -32.73 -10.44 27.28
C THR A 137 -31.83 -9.25 27.58
N CYS A 138 -30.71 -9.10 26.86
CA CYS A 138 -29.64 -8.13 27.11
C CYS A 138 -29.11 -8.17 28.56
N THR A 139 -29.11 -9.37 29.16
CA THR A 139 -28.58 -9.61 30.51
C THR A 139 -27.33 -10.49 30.44
N PRO A 140 -26.39 -10.36 31.40
CA PRO A 140 -25.24 -11.25 31.46
C PRO A 140 -25.68 -12.72 31.51
N LEU A 141 -24.94 -13.59 30.81
CA LEU A 141 -25.22 -15.02 30.73
C LEU A 141 -24.27 -15.80 31.65
N PRO A 142 -24.71 -16.21 32.86
CA PRO A 142 -23.90 -17.00 33.77
C PRO A 142 -23.79 -18.46 33.31
N ALA A 143 -22.72 -19.14 33.75
CA ALA A 143 -22.44 -20.55 33.46
C ALA A 143 -22.34 -20.89 31.96
N ALA A 144 -22.11 -19.89 31.11
CA ALA A 144 -21.75 -20.09 29.72
C ALA A 144 -20.29 -20.51 29.64
N LEU A 145 -19.98 -21.58 28.91
CA LEU A 145 -18.60 -21.97 28.68
C LEU A 145 -18.01 -21.11 27.57
N VAL A 146 -16.86 -20.49 27.86
CA VAL A 146 -16.01 -19.81 26.86
C VAL A 146 -14.80 -20.69 26.60
N GLU A 147 -14.73 -21.25 25.40
CA GLU A 147 -13.63 -22.08 24.93
C GLU A 147 -12.75 -21.26 23.97
N LEU A 148 -11.43 -21.28 24.18
CA LEU A 148 -10.45 -20.62 23.31
C LEU A 148 -9.50 -21.63 22.68
N TRP A 149 -9.03 -21.33 21.48
CA TRP A 149 -7.81 -21.93 20.93
C TRP A 149 -7.06 -20.94 20.03
N ALA A 150 -5.73 -20.97 20.08
CA ALA A 150 -4.88 -20.10 19.29
C ALA A 150 -3.54 -20.77 18.93
N CYS A 151 -2.83 -20.19 17.97
CA CYS A 151 -1.44 -20.54 17.72
C CYS A 151 -0.51 -19.95 18.81
N ASN A 152 0.69 -20.51 18.92
CA ASN A 152 1.75 -19.93 19.74
C ASN A 152 2.45 -18.75 19.04
N ALA A 153 3.43 -18.14 19.71
CA ALA A 153 4.17 -16.97 19.22
C ALA A 153 4.88 -17.19 17.85
N THR A 154 5.05 -18.44 17.41
CA THR A 154 5.64 -18.80 16.11
C THR A 154 4.61 -19.22 15.06
N GLY A 155 3.30 -19.10 15.35
CA GLY A 155 2.23 -19.42 14.42
C GLY A 155 1.83 -20.90 14.36
N SER A 156 2.31 -21.75 15.28
CA SER A 156 1.95 -23.18 15.34
C SER A 156 0.76 -23.44 16.27
N TYR A 157 -0.12 -24.38 15.93
CA TYR A 157 -1.27 -24.75 16.76
C TYR A 157 -0.99 -25.99 17.64
N GLY A 158 -1.29 -25.87 18.93
CA GLY A 158 -1.25 -26.99 19.86
C GLY A 158 -2.27 -28.05 19.44
N GLY A 159 -1.91 -29.33 19.59
CA GLY A 159 -2.74 -30.46 19.15
C GLY A 159 -2.51 -30.87 17.69
N PHE A 160 -1.55 -30.26 16.99
CA PHE A 160 -1.17 -30.60 15.63
C PHE A 160 0.37 -30.74 15.50
N THR A 161 0.83 -31.58 14.59
CA THR A 161 2.24 -31.69 14.19
C THR A 161 2.64 -30.53 13.28
N THR A 162 3.94 -30.34 13.05
CA THR A 162 4.46 -29.39 12.04
C THR A 162 3.93 -29.65 10.63
N SER A 163 3.47 -30.87 10.34
CA SER A 163 2.82 -31.26 9.08
C SER A 163 1.28 -31.08 9.09
N GLY A 164 0.70 -30.46 10.12
CA GLY A 164 -0.76 -30.23 10.22
C GLY A 164 -1.57 -31.47 10.58
N SER A 165 -0.94 -32.58 10.95
CA SER A 165 -1.63 -33.80 11.39
C SER A 165 -2.02 -33.71 12.86
N LEU A 166 -3.20 -34.21 13.22
CA LEU A 166 -3.67 -34.20 14.61
C LEU A 166 -2.71 -34.99 15.52
N SER A 167 -2.38 -34.42 16.67
CA SER A 167 -1.46 -34.96 17.67
C SER A 167 -2.03 -34.78 19.08
N ASP A 168 -1.84 -35.77 19.93
CA ASP A 168 -2.19 -35.71 21.35
C ASP A 168 -1.06 -35.15 22.23
N LYS A 169 0.13 -34.93 21.65
CA LYS A 169 1.35 -34.53 22.39
C LYS A 169 1.29 -33.14 23.03
N PHE A 170 0.44 -32.25 22.52
CA PHE A 170 0.46 -30.83 22.89
C PHE A 170 -0.95 -30.31 23.13
N THR A 171 -1.16 -29.69 24.28
CA THR A 171 -2.47 -29.19 24.74
C THR A 171 -2.45 -27.70 25.07
N TRP A 172 -1.33 -27.02 24.86
CA TRP A 172 -1.19 -25.60 25.12
C TRP A 172 -2.03 -24.72 24.20
N LEU A 173 -2.36 -23.53 24.71
CA LEU A 173 -3.14 -22.45 24.09
C LEU A 173 -4.53 -22.87 23.61
N ARG A 174 -5.14 -23.82 24.31
CA ARG A 174 -6.50 -24.33 24.06
C ARG A 174 -7.20 -24.75 25.35
N GLY A 175 -8.51 -24.56 25.43
CA GLY A 175 -9.34 -24.89 26.60
C GLY A 175 -10.24 -23.73 27.01
N GLY A 176 -10.97 -23.89 28.11
CA GLY A 176 -11.97 -22.90 28.50
C GLY A 176 -12.47 -23.03 29.92
N SER A 177 -13.25 -22.05 30.34
CA SER A 177 -13.89 -21.99 31.65
C SER A 177 -15.25 -21.32 31.55
N GLU A 178 -16.08 -21.49 32.57
CA GLU A 178 -17.41 -20.90 32.62
C GLU A 178 -17.41 -19.43 33.05
N THR A 179 -18.41 -18.69 32.59
CA THR A 179 -18.71 -17.34 33.07
C THR A 179 -19.30 -17.36 34.47
N ASN A 180 -18.92 -16.36 35.28
CA ASN A 180 -19.45 -16.15 36.62
C ASN A 180 -20.91 -15.62 36.60
N THR A 181 -21.46 -15.29 37.76
CA THR A 181 -22.83 -14.75 37.92
C THR A 181 -23.09 -13.46 37.14
N ASN A 182 -22.02 -12.72 36.81
CA ASN A 182 -22.07 -11.47 36.06
C ASN A 182 -21.74 -11.69 34.57
N GLY A 183 -21.74 -12.94 34.09
CA GLY A 183 -21.47 -13.28 32.70
C GLY A 183 -20.03 -13.06 32.26
N VAL A 184 -19.06 -12.98 33.17
CA VAL A 184 -17.65 -12.73 32.84
C VAL A 184 -16.77 -13.94 33.17
N VAL A 185 -15.79 -14.23 32.33
CA VAL A 185 -14.72 -15.19 32.59
C VAL A 185 -13.36 -14.55 32.29
N GLU A 186 -12.35 -14.85 33.11
CA GLU A 186 -10.95 -14.49 32.84
C GLU A 186 -10.19 -15.72 32.34
N LEU A 187 -9.54 -15.58 31.18
CA LEU A 187 -8.66 -16.59 30.61
C LEU A 187 -7.27 -15.99 30.36
N THR A 188 -6.22 -16.70 30.79
CA THR A 188 -4.83 -16.34 30.52
C THR A 188 -4.30 -17.16 29.35
N THR A 189 -3.70 -16.48 28.37
CA THR A 189 -3.06 -17.08 27.19
C THR A 189 -1.80 -16.27 26.82
N ILE A 190 -1.25 -16.47 25.62
CA ILE A 190 -0.22 -15.59 25.05
C ILE A 190 -0.75 -14.88 23.80
N TYR A 191 -0.08 -13.79 23.44
CA TYR A 191 -0.25 -13.15 22.14
C TYR A 191 0.10 -14.15 21.01
N PRO A 192 -0.84 -14.46 20.11
CA PRO A 192 -0.59 -15.42 19.04
C PRO A 192 0.41 -14.87 18.03
N GLY A 193 1.29 -15.73 17.56
CA GLY A 193 2.22 -15.40 16.49
C GLY A 193 1.50 -15.17 15.17
N PHE A 194 2.16 -14.42 14.29
CA PHE A 194 1.73 -14.35 12.90
C PHE A 194 1.74 -15.77 12.30
N TYR A 195 0.62 -16.16 11.70
CA TYR A 195 0.54 -17.36 10.89
C TYR A 195 -0.15 -17.00 9.57
N THR A 196 0.43 -17.52 8.50
CA THR A 196 0.14 -17.25 7.10
C THR A 196 -1.34 -17.17 6.75
N GLY A 197 -1.74 -16.13 6.01
CA GLY A 197 -3.02 -16.06 5.31
C GLY A 197 -4.23 -15.66 6.16
N ARG A 198 -4.04 -15.28 7.43
CA ARG A 198 -5.10 -14.69 8.26
C ARG A 198 -4.54 -13.60 9.18
N THR A 199 -5.36 -12.59 9.48
CA THR A 199 -5.08 -11.61 10.54
C THR A 199 -4.78 -12.35 11.85
N ILE A 200 -3.86 -11.87 12.69
CA ILE A 200 -3.60 -12.48 14.00
C ILE A 200 -4.89 -12.51 14.83
N HIS A 201 -5.31 -13.70 15.26
CA HIS A 201 -6.54 -13.86 16.03
C HIS A 201 -6.48 -15.00 17.04
N ILE A 202 -7.41 -14.96 17.99
CA ILE A 202 -7.75 -16.06 18.90
C ILE A 202 -9.14 -16.55 18.52
N HIS A 203 -9.30 -17.86 18.39
CA HIS A 203 -10.62 -18.43 18.18
C HIS A 203 -11.36 -18.58 19.50
N THR A 204 -12.66 -18.32 19.48
CA THR A 204 -13.54 -18.43 20.64
C THR A 204 -14.83 -19.14 20.28
N MET A 205 -15.30 -20.06 21.14
CA MET A 205 -16.62 -20.65 21.09
C MET A 205 -17.38 -20.47 22.40
N ILE A 206 -18.68 -20.24 22.28
CA ILE A 206 -19.60 -20.11 23.41
C ILE A 206 -20.56 -21.30 23.42
N HIS A 207 -20.58 -22.05 24.54
CA HIS A 207 -21.48 -23.18 24.74
C HIS A 207 -22.42 -23.00 25.94
N THR A 208 -23.63 -23.53 25.80
CA THR A 208 -24.61 -23.70 26.90
C THR A 208 -25.00 -25.17 27.02
N GLY A 209 -25.19 -25.70 28.23
CA GLY A 209 -25.48 -27.14 28.40
C GLY A 209 -24.25 -28.02 28.20
N TRP A 210 -23.14 -27.61 28.80
CA TRP A 210 -21.88 -28.35 28.85
C TRP A 210 -21.71 -29.02 30.23
N THR A 211 -20.83 -30.00 30.35
CA THR A 211 -20.41 -30.57 31.64
C THR A 211 -18.90 -30.73 31.72
N LYS A 212 -18.36 -30.73 32.95
CA LYS A 212 -16.97 -31.10 33.22
C LYS A 212 -16.88 -32.60 33.49
N SER A 213 -16.13 -33.31 32.67
CA SER A 213 -15.84 -34.74 32.88
C SER A 213 -14.87 -34.94 34.05
N ALA A 214 -14.88 -36.13 34.64
CA ALA A 214 -14.04 -36.51 35.79
C ALA A 214 -12.53 -36.37 35.51
N ASN A 215 -12.11 -36.49 34.25
CA ASN A 215 -10.74 -36.29 33.79
C ASN A 215 -10.38 -34.81 33.55
N GLY A 216 -11.26 -33.86 33.88
CA GLY A 216 -11.02 -32.43 33.74
C GLY A 216 -11.24 -31.88 32.33
N THR A 217 -11.76 -32.66 31.38
CA THR A 217 -12.11 -32.17 30.04
C THR A 217 -13.55 -31.66 29.99
N ILE A 218 -13.78 -30.74 29.07
CA ILE A 218 -15.08 -30.20 28.71
C ILE A 218 -15.84 -31.25 27.90
N VAL A 219 -17.14 -31.41 28.15
CA VAL A 219 -18.05 -32.19 27.32
C VAL A 219 -19.19 -31.28 26.90
N SER A 220 -19.27 -30.98 25.60
CA SER A 220 -20.35 -30.20 25.01
C SER A 220 -21.37 -31.14 24.35
N HIS A 221 -22.66 -30.98 24.67
CA HIS A 221 -23.73 -31.83 24.13
C HIS A 221 -24.17 -31.34 22.73
N SER A 222 -24.78 -32.20 21.92
CA SER A 222 -25.33 -31.79 20.62
C SER A 222 -26.32 -30.62 20.79
N GLY A 223 -26.18 -29.56 20.00
CA GLY A 223 -27.02 -28.35 20.10
C GLY A 223 -26.62 -27.35 21.20
N SER A 224 -25.47 -27.55 21.86
CA SER A 224 -24.93 -26.67 22.91
C SER A 224 -24.15 -25.46 22.40
N LEU A 225 -23.58 -25.55 21.19
CA LEU A 225 -22.86 -24.45 20.56
C LEU A 225 -23.82 -23.31 20.25
N ARG A 226 -23.50 -22.11 20.73
CA ARG A 226 -24.33 -20.90 20.52
C ARG A 226 -23.68 -19.90 19.60
N HIS A 227 -22.35 -19.83 19.59
CA HIS A 227 -21.64 -18.84 18.79
C HIS A 227 -20.17 -19.22 18.59
N ILE A 228 -19.63 -18.91 17.40
CA ILE A 228 -18.22 -18.98 17.07
C ILE A 228 -17.78 -17.58 16.62
N LEU A 229 -16.67 -17.08 17.16
CA LEU A 229 -16.08 -15.80 16.72
C LEU A 229 -14.55 -15.86 16.69
N LEU A 230 -13.95 -14.91 15.96
CA LEU A 230 -12.52 -14.62 16.01
C LEU A 230 -12.29 -13.31 16.75
N LEU A 231 -11.46 -13.36 17.80
CA LEU A 231 -10.94 -12.15 18.43
C LEU A 231 -9.77 -11.66 17.58
N PHE A 232 -10.04 -10.73 16.67
CA PHE A 232 -9.01 -10.01 15.94
C PHE A 232 -8.38 -8.96 16.84
N GLN A 233 -7.07 -8.83 16.75
CA GLN A 233 -6.45 -7.57 17.16
C GLN A 233 -6.46 -6.64 15.96
N ALA A 234 -7.00 -5.43 16.15
CA ALA A 234 -6.76 -4.34 15.21
C ALA A 234 -5.24 -4.21 14.99
N THR A 235 -4.83 -3.76 13.82
CA THR A 235 -3.49 -3.19 13.59
C THR A 235 -3.36 -1.89 14.39
N SER A 236 -3.52 -1.97 15.71
CA SER A 236 -3.35 -0.88 16.66
C SER A 236 -1.85 -0.67 16.80
N GLY A 237 -1.28 0.01 15.82
CA GLY A 237 0.09 0.47 15.81
C GLY A 237 0.13 1.88 15.23
N GLU A 238 1.24 2.54 15.48
CA GLU A 238 1.54 3.85 14.90
C GLU A 238 2.88 3.75 14.19
N TYR A 239 3.04 4.49 13.11
CA TYR A 239 4.36 4.83 12.61
C TYR A 239 4.90 5.99 13.44
N GLU A 240 6.17 5.92 13.84
CA GLU A 240 6.89 7.06 14.41
C GLU A 240 7.95 7.50 13.40
N ILE A 241 7.80 8.69 12.83
CA ILE A 241 8.67 9.22 11.77
C ILE A 241 9.04 10.65 12.15
N GLU A 242 10.34 10.91 12.28
CA GLU A 242 10.89 12.23 12.69
C GLU A 242 10.22 12.79 13.97
N GLY A 243 9.86 11.90 14.93
CA GLY A 243 9.23 12.26 16.20
C GLY A 243 7.71 12.52 16.12
N GLN A 244 7.11 12.37 14.94
CA GLN A 244 5.66 12.45 14.74
C GLN A 244 5.03 11.06 14.65
N LYS A 245 3.84 10.91 15.22
CA LYS A 245 3.11 9.64 15.28
C LYS A 245 1.95 9.63 14.28
N TYR A 246 1.86 8.56 13.50
CA TYR A 246 0.82 8.37 12.49
C TYR A 246 0.09 7.06 12.78
N PRO A 247 -1.20 7.09 13.17
CA PRO A 247 -1.94 5.87 13.45
C PRO A 247 -2.07 5.04 12.16
N LYS A 248 -1.93 3.72 12.29
CA LYS A 248 -2.16 2.79 11.19
C LYS A 248 -3.64 2.44 11.06
N ASP A 249 -4.06 2.17 9.85
CA ASP A 249 -5.39 1.67 9.50
C ASP A 249 -5.29 0.63 8.37
N GLU A 250 -6.42 0.32 7.74
CA GLU A 250 -6.52 -0.65 6.64
C GLU A 250 -5.89 -0.16 5.32
N TRP A 251 -5.51 1.11 5.21
CA TRP A 251 -4.75 1.66 4.09
C TRP A 251 -3.24 1.59 4.30
N SER A 252 -2.76 1.47 5.54
CA SER A 252 -1.33 1.41 5.85
C SER A 252 -0.62 0.27 5.12
N ASN A 253 0.30 0.61 4.22
CA ASN A 253 1.11 -0.35 3.47
C ASN A 253 2.62 -0.02 3.46
N THR A 254 3.05 1.07 4.11
CA THR A 254 4.45 1.51 4.08
C THR A 254 5.34 0.63 4.98
N PRO A 255 6.37 -0.04 4.44
CA PRO A 255 7.26 -0.88 5.23
C PRO A 255 8.39 -0.05 5.87
N ASN A 256 8.96 -0.56 6.98
CA ASN A 256 10.04 0.13 7.71
C ASN A 256 11.30 0.35 6.87
N THR A 257 11.56 -0.51 5.88
CA THR A 257 12.68 -0.36 4.93
C THR A 257 12.55 0.93 4.13
N ILE A 258 11.34 1.33 3.74
CA ILE A 258 11.07 2.60 3.05
C ILE A 258 11.16 3.78 4.03
N LEU A 259 10.58 3.66 5.23
CA LEU A 259 10.66 4.71 6.25
C LEU A 259 12.10 5.03 6.67
N SER A 260 12.99 4.02 6.65
CA SER A 260 14.41 4.21 6.96
C SER A 260 15.14 5.13 5.97
N LYS A 261 14.56 5.37 4.78
CA LYS A 261 15.15 6.20 3.72
C LYS A 261 14.76 7.68 3.85
N VAL A 262 13.66 8.01 4.55
CA VAL A 262 13.20 9.39 4.82
C VAL A 262 14.29 10.33 5.36
N PRO A 263 15.06 9.98 6.41
CA PRO A 263 16.06 10.88 6.95
C PRO A 263 17.30 11.07 6.04
N ARG A 264 17.43 10.32 4.93
CA ARG A 264 18.65 10.32 4.10
C ARG A 264 18.83 11.61 3.31
N ARG A 265 17.75 12.16 2.73
CA ARG A 265 17.73 13.44 1.99
C ARG A 265 18.96 13.63 1.07
N LEU A 266 19.16 12.71 0.12
CA LEU A 266 20.40 12.66 -0.70
C LEU A 266 20.63 13.95 -1.51
N HIS A 267 19.55 14.63 -1.89
CA HIS A 267 19.59 15.93 -2.55
C HIS A 267 20.22 17.05 -1.70
N LEU A 268 20.33 16.88 -0.39
CA LEU A 268 20.98 17.82 0.53
C LEU A 268 22.41 17.42 0.90
N GLN A 269 22.83 16.19 0.60
CA GLN A 269 24.15 15.70 0.97
C GLN A 269 25.24 16.31 0.06
N GLN A 270 26.17 17.05 0.66
CA GLN A 270 27.25 17.69 -0.10
C GLN A 270 28.12 16.65 -0.81
N GLY A 271 28.42 16.89 -2.09
CA GLY A 271 29.22 15.97 -2.90
C GLY A 271 28.43 14.80 -3.49
N HIS A 272 27.17 14.59 -3.10
CA HIS A 272 26.31 13.60 -3.73
C HIS A 272 25.93 14.03 -5.16
N PRO A 273 25.89 13.13 -6.16
CA PRO A 273 25.51 13.46 -7.54
C PRO A 273 24.16 14.19 -7.65
N ILE A 274 23.15 13.74 -6.91
CA ILE A 274 21.82 14.36 -6.90
C ILE A 274 21.86 15.79 -6.33
N SER A 275 22.64 16.01 -5.26
CA SER A 275 22.83 17.36 -4.68
C SER A 275 23.58 18.28 -5.63
N THR A 276 24.55 17.75 -6.38
CA THR A 276 25.27 18.51 -7.42
C THR A 276 24.34 18.89 -8.56
N LEU A 277 23.55 17.95 -9.07
CA LEU A 277 22.58 18.22 -10.14
C LEU A 277 21.56 19.28 -9.73
N ARG A 278 20.99 19.15 -8.52
CA ARG A 278 20.12 20.17 -7.92
C ARG A 278 20.78 21.55 -7.97
N ALA A 279 21.99 21.69 -7.42
CA ALA A 279 22.68 22.98 -7.36
C ALA A 279 22.97 23.58 -8.76
N LEU A 280 23.25 22.72 -9.75
CA LEU A 280 23.44 23.16 -11.14
C LEU A 280 22.15 23.71 -11.76
N ILE A 281 21.02 23.06 -11.53
CA ILE A 281 19.71 23.54 -11.99
C ILE A 281 19.29 24.81 -11.24
N GLU A 282 19.45 24.85 -9.92
CA GLU A 282 19.22 26.06 -9.11
C GLU A 282 20.04 27.24 -9.66
N SER A 283 21.33 27.03 -9.94
CA SER A 283 22.18 28.09 -10.52
C SER A 283 21.74 28.54 -11.93
N HIS A 284 20.94 27.75 -12.64
CA HIS A 284 20.35 28.14 -13.93
C HIS A 284 19.16 29.09 -13.73
N PHE A 285 18.29 28.76 -12.80
CA PHE A 285 17.12 29.55 -12.42
C PHE A 285 17.46 30.57 -11.34
N ALA A 286 18.49 31.38 -11.60
CA ALA A 286 18.96 32.39 -10.66
C ALA A 286 17.82 33.35 -10.26
N GLY A 287 17.69 33.55 -8.94
CA GLY A 287 16.66 34.43 -8.36
C GLY A 287 15.31 33.77 -8.15
N PHE A 288 15.18 32.45 -8.35
CA PHE A 288 14.06 31.67 -7.83
C PHE A 288 14.29 31.36 -6.34
N SER A 289 13.21 31.18 -5.58
CA SER A 289 13.28 30.64 -4.21
C SER A 289 13.58 29.14 -4.27
N TYR A 290 14.46 28.62 -3.40
CA TYR A 290 14.82 27.19 -3.38
C TYR A 290 14.25 26.50 -2.14
N LEU A 291 13.34 25.56 -2.35
CA LEU A 291 12.56 24.87 -1.31
C LEU A 291 12.99 23.39 -1.22
N ASN A 292 13.95 23.09 -0.33
CA ASN A 292 14.60 21.77 -0.32
C ASN A 292 14.37 20.93 0.96
N SER A 293 13.56 21.46 1.89
CA SER A 293 13.42 20.91 3.25
C SER A 293 11.98 20.54 3.61
N LEU A 294 11.08 20.45 2.63
CA LEU A 294 9.68 20.10 2.87
C LEU A 294 9.54 18.61 3.21
N SER A 295 8.67 18.31 4.18
CA SER A 295 8.41 16.94 4.64
C SER A 295 7.85 16.06 3.52
N PRO A 296 8.33 14.81 3.35
CA PRO A 296 7.75 13.86 2.40
C PRO A 296 6.38 13.35 2.82
N ILE A 297 5.99 13.56 4.07
CA ILE A 297 4.70 13.12 4.60
C ILE A 297 3.67 14.22 4.31
N VAL A 298 2.69 13.89 3.47
CA VAL A 298 1.65 14.80 3.01
C VAL A 298 0.28 14.15 3.15
N SER A 299 -0.77 14.98 3.21
CA SER A 299 -2.13 14.49 3.11
C SER A 299 -2.43 13.94 1.70
N THR A 300 -3.39 13.01 1.60
CA THR A 300 -3.93 12.59 0.30
C THR A 300 -4.51 13.75 -0.49
N LYS A 301 -5.06 14.76 0.21
CA LYS A 301 -5.54 16.00 -0.39
C LYS A 301 -4.44 16.76 -1.13
N GLN A 302 -3.30 17.00 -0.47
CA GLN A 302 -2.13 17.67 -1.06
C GLN A 302 -1.58 16.90 -2.26
N ASN A 303 -1.43 15.58 -2.12
CA ASN A 303 -0.83 14.75 -3.17
C ASN A 303 -1.75 14.55 -4.38
N PHE A 304 -3.08 14.63 -4.21
CA PHE A 304 -4.02 14.25 -5.27
C PHE A 304 -5.14 15.29 -5.50
N ASP A 305 -5.97 15.56 -4.49
CA ASP A 305 -7.19 16.38 -4.68
C ASP A 305 -6.85 17.80 -5.15
N ASP A 306 -5.83 18.41 -4.56
CA ASP A 306 -5.37 19.77 -4.86
C ASP A 306 -4.81 19.92 -6.28
N LEU A 307 -4.45 18.80 -6.89
CA LEU A 307 -3.95 18.71 -8.25
C LEU A 307 -5.01 18.16 -9.21
N GLY A 308 -6.26 17.96 -8.75
CA GLY A 308 -7.37 17.54 -9.61
C GLY A 308 -7.37 16.07 -10.01
N PHE A 309 -6.66 15.21 -9.29
CA PHE A 309 -6.79 13.77 -9.49
C PHE A 309 -8.22 13.32 -9.13
N GLY A 310 -8.89 12.58 -10.01
CA GLY A 310 -10.18 11.97 -9.70
C GLY A 310 -10.09 10.92 -8.57
N PRO A 311 -11.20 10.59 -7.87
CA PRO A 311 -11.22 9.57 -6.82
C PRO A 311 -10.72 8.20 -7.28
N ASP A 312 -11.01 7.83 -8.54
CA ASP A 312 -10.63 6.54 -9.13
C ASP A 312 -9.33 6.60 -9.95
N HIS A 313 -8.57 7.70 -9.82
CA HIS A 313 -7.34 7.85 -10.59
C HIS A 313 -6.31 6.78 -10.17
N PRO A 314 -5.70 6.03 -11.12
CA PRO A 314 -4.80 4.91 -10.80
C PRO A 314 -3.66 5.27 -9.84
N GLY A 315 -3.14 6.50 -9.93
CA GLY A 315 -2.13 7.01 -8.97
C GLY A 315 -2.53 6.98 -7.49
N ARG A 316 -3.82 6.85 -7.15
CA ARG A 316 -4.32 6.66 -5.77
C ARG A 316 -4.34 5.20 -5.32
N ASN A 317 -4.06 4.25 -6.20
CA ASN A 317 -4.14 2.84 -5.84
C ASN A 317 -3.09 2.49 -4.78
N LYS A 318 -3.48 1.62 -3.83
CA LYS A 318 -2.57 1.07 -2.83
C LYS A 318 -1.41 0.30 -3.47
N THR A 319 -1.55 -0.16 -4.70
CA THR A 319 -0.53 -0.87 -5.47
C THR A 319 0.63 0.02 -5.89
N ASP A 320 0.43 1.33 -5.97
CA ASP A 320 1.38 2.28 -6.55
C ASP A 320 1.84 3.35 -5.54
N THR A 321 1.08 3.56 -4.46
CA THR A 321 1.33 4.59 -3.44
C THR A 321 1.60 4.00 -2.06
N TYR A 322 2.56 4.59 -1.34
CA TYR A 322 2.85 4.28 0.06
C TYR A 322 1.99 5.12 1.01
N TYR A 323 0.98 4.48 1.59
CA TYR A 323 0.05 5.02 2.57
C TYR A 323 0.54 4.77 4.01
N LEU A 324 0.62 5.83 4.80
CA LEU A 324 0.75 5.72 6.26
C LEU A 324 -0.60 5.40 6.90
N ASN A 325 -1.67 5.98 6.36
CA ASN A 325 -3.08 5.69 6.65
C ASN A 325 -3.95 6.27 5.53
N GLU A 326 -5.27 6.13 5.60
CA GLU A 326 -6.21 6.58 4.56
C GLU A 326 -6.00 8.04 4.12
N LYS A 327 -5.55 8.90 5.03
CA LYS A 327 -5.46 10.36 4.81
C LYS A 327 -4.04 10.87 4.61
N THR A 328 -3.03 10.02 4.78
CA THR A 328 -1.63 10.43 4.81
C THR A 328 -0.77 9.48 4.00
N VAL A 329 0.01 10.03 3.08
CA VAL A 329 0.91 9.29 2.19
C VAL A 329 2.34 9.83 2.29
N LEU A 330 3.30 9.02 1.86
CA LEU A 330 4.56 9.56 1.38
C LEU A 330 4.32 10.12 -0.03
N ARG A 331 4.70 11.38 -0.27
CA ARG A 331 4.41 12.08 -1.54
C ARG A 331 4.92 11.28 -2.75
N THR A 332 4.09 11.16 -3.78
CA THR A 332 4.45 10.43 -5.01
C THR A 332 5.12 11.33 -6.05
N HIS A 333 5.03 12.66 -5.87
CA HIS A 333 5.68 13.67 -6.69
C HIS A 333 5.84 15.00 -5.94
N THR A 334 6.77 15.84 -6.37
CA THR A 334 7.01 17.16 -5.75
C THR A 334 5.87 18.15 -5.95
N SER A 335 5.05 17.99 -6.98
CA SER A 335 3.84 18.79 -7.21
C SER A 335 2.82 18.72 -6.07
N ALA A 336 2.93 17.75 -5.15
CA ALA A 336 2.09 17.65 -3.95
C ALA A 336 2.17 18.90 -3.04
N HIS A 337 3.20 19.73 -3.23
CA HIS A 337 3.39 20.97 -2.50
C HIS A 337 3.03 22.23 -3.32
N GLU A 338 2.65 22.10 -4.59
CA GLU A 338 2.46 23.23 -5.51
C GLU A 338 1.42 24.24 -4.98
N VAL A 339 0.26 23.74 -4.54
CA VAL A 339 -0.82 24.58 -3.97
C VAL A 339 -0.38 25.26 -2.67
N ASP A 340 0.33 24.57 -1.78
CA ASP A 340 0.82 25.15 -0.52
C ASP A 340 1.87 26.24 -0.76
N VAL A 341 2.76 26.01 -1.72
CA VAL A 341 3.82 26.96 -2.08
C VAL A 341 3.21 28.21 -2.74
N PHE A 342 2.23 28.05 -3.62
CA PHE A 342 1.46 29.18 -4.15
C PHE A 342 0.73 29.94 -3.03
N ASN A 343 0.09 29.22 -2.11
CA ASN A 343 -0.63 29.83 -0.99
C ASN A 343 0.30 30.58 -0.02
N ALA A 344 1.57 30.15 0.07
CA ALA A 344 2.62 30.87 0.80
C ALA A 344 3.08 32.17 0.10
N GLY A 345 2.58 32.45 -1.10
CA GLY A 345 2.87 33.67 -1.87
C GLY A 345 4.10 33.57 -2.79
N GLU A 346 4.70 32.39 -2.92
CA GLU A 346 5.86 32.18 -3.80
C GLU A 346 5.45 32.20 -5.27
N ARG A 347 6.05 33.11 -6.06
CA ARG A 347 5.71 33.30 -7.49
C ARG A 347 6.74 32.75 -8.47
N LYS A 348 7.95 32.44 -8.00
CA LYS A 348 9.04 31.87 -8.80
C LYS A 348 9.92 31.01 -7.91
N TRP A 349 9.76 29.71 -7.99
CA TRP A 349 10.36 28.80 -7.03
C TRP A 349 10.79 27.49 -7.69
N LEU A 350 11.79 26.87 -7.08
CA LEU A 350 12.20 25.49 -7.32
C LEU A 350 12.04 24.73 -6.02
N LEU A 351 11.59 23.49 -6.11
CA LEU A 351 11.45 22.59 -4.97
C LEU A 351 12.17 21.29 -5.31
N THR A 352 13.19 20.92 -4.54
CA THR A 352 13.84 19.61 -4.70
C THR A 352 13.58 18.72 -3.51
N ALA A 353 13.08 17.51 -3.76
CA ALA A 353 12.80 16.57 -2.70
C ALA A 353 12.77 15.12 -3.18
N ASP A 354 12.92 14.21 -2.23
CA ASP A 354 12.70 12.77 -2.34
C ASP A 354 11.19 12.44 -2.51
N VAL A 355 10.84 11.51 -3.37
CA VAL A 355 9.47 11.09 -3.66
C VAL A 355 9.39 9.56 -3.64
N TYR A 356 8.19 9.03 -3.38
CA TYR A 356 7.99 7.64 -2.99
C TYR A 356 6.94 6.97 -3.86
N ARG A 357 7.30 5.85 -4.49
CA ARG A 357 6.37 5.06 -5.32
C ARG A 357 6.59 3.57 -5.11
N ARG A 358 5.51 2.81 -5.09
CA ARG A 358 5.56 1.35 -5.22
C ARG A 358 5.71 1.06 -6.69
N ASP A 359 6.79 0.38 -7.05
CA ASP A 359 7.20 0.24 -8.44
C ASP A 359 8.09 -1.00 -8.60
N GLU A 360 8.32 -1.37 -9.85
CA GLU A 360 9.11 -2.52 -10.29
C GLU A 360 10.56 -2.49 -9.73
N ILE A 361 11.22 -3.64 -9.69
CA ILE A 361 12.65 -3.73 -9.36
C ILE A 361 13.42 -3.94 -10.65
N ASP A 362 14.13 -2.90 -11.07
CA ASP A 362 15.14 -2.95 -12.11
C ASP A 362 16.23 -1.89 -11.88
N ARG A 363 17.10 -1.68 -12.86
CA ARG A 363 18.22 -0.73 -12.79
C ARG A 363 17.80 0.76 -12.80
N SER A 364 16.57 1.05 -13.18
CA SER A 364 16.03 2.40 -13.43
C SER A 364 14.90 2.78 -12.47
N HIS A 365 14.31 1.81 -11.77
CA HIS A 365 13.23 1.99 -10.81
C HIS A 365 13.71 1.71 -9.38
N TYR A 366 13.44 2.64 -8.48
CA TYR A 366 13.74 2.53 -7.05
C TYR A 366 12.58 3.15 -6.27
N PRO A 367 12.18 2.60 -5.11
CA PRO A 367 10.98 3.05 -4.40
C PRO A 367 11.08 4.47 -3.85
N VAL A 368 12.30 5.01 -3.80
CA VAL A 368 12.59 6.39 -3.38
C VAL A 368 13.53 7.01 -4.40
N PHE A 369 13.10 8.07 -5.06
CA PHE A 369 13.92 8.82 -6.00
C PHE A 369 13.68 10.31 -5.76
N HIS A 370 14.33 11.21 -6.49
CA HIS A 370 14.27 12.64 -6.24
C HIS A 370 13.72 13.37 -7.46
N GLN A 371 12.83 14.31 -7.19
CA GLN A 371 12.33 15.22 -8.20
C GLN A 371 12.74 16.66 -7.89
N MET A 372 12.82 17.46 -8.94
CA MET A 372 12.79 18.90 -8.82
C MET A 372 11.54 19.43 -9.53
N GLU A 373 10.73 20.17 -8.78
CA GLU A 373 9.64 20.96 -9.30
C GLU A 373 10.13 22.39 -9.56
N GLY A 374 9.55 23.06 -10.55
CA GLY A 374 9.68 24.50 -10.68
C GLY A 374 8.41 25.12 -11.20
N ALA A 375 8.06 26.30 -10.69
CA ALA A 375 6.95 27.09 -11.22
C ALA A 375 7.29 28.57 -11.29
N ARG A 376 6.66 29.26 -12.23
CA ARG A 376 6.75 30.72 -12.38
C ARG A 376 5.39 31.31 -12.75
N VAL A 377 5.03 32.39 -12.07
CA VAL A 377 3.72 33.05 -12.14
C VAL A 377 3.87 34.48 -12.65
N TRP A 378 3.03 34.88 -13.60
CA TRP A 378 2.89 36.25 -14.10
C TRP A 378 1.50 36.81 -13.81
N GLY A 379 1.41 38.12 -13.63
CA GLY A 379 0.12 38.81 -13.75
C GLY A 379 -0.36 38.80 -15.21
N ARG A 380 -1.64 39.09 -15.42
CA ARG A 380 -2.25 39.14 -16.76
C ARG A 380 -2.29 40.55 -17.38
N ALA A 381 -1.62 41.52 -16.76
CA ALA A 381 -1.60 42.87 -17.30
C ALA A 381 -0.76 42.93 -18.59
N GLU A 382 -1.09 43.86 -19.48
CA GLU A 382 -0.38 44.05 -20.75
C GLU A 382 1.13 44.22 -20.56
N GLN A 383 1.55 44.95 -19.52
CA GLN A 383 2.96 45.14 -19.18
C GLN A 383 3.67 43.84 -18.78
N ASP A 384 2.97 42.94 -18.06
CA ASP A 384 3.52 41.63 -17.67
C ASP A 384 3.74 40.77 -18.91
N MET A 385 2.75 40.72 -19.80
CA MET A 385 2.80 39.95 -21.04
C MET A 385 3.83 40.51 -22.04
N ALA A 386 3.96 41.84 -22.14
CA ALA A 386 5.00 42.47 -22.95
C ALA A 386 6.41 42.13 -22.45
N THR A 387 6.60 42.11 -21.12
CA THR A 387 7.86 41.68 -20.51
C THR A 387 8.16 40.21 -20.83
N LEU A 388 7.15 39.34 -20.69
CA LEU A 388 7.26 37.92 -21.01
C LEU A 388 7.61 37.67 -22.48
N ALA A 389 6.96 38.39 -23.41
CA ALA A 389 7.24 38.32 -24.84
C ALA A 389 8.69 38.74 -25.16
N ALA A 390 9.19 39.80 -24.51
CA ALA A 390 10.58 40.23 -24.67
C ALA A 390 11.58 39.20 -24.13
N GLU A 391 11.30 38.58 -22.98
CA GLU A 391 12.09 37.46 -22.43
C GLU A 391 12.14 36.28 -23.42
N ASN A 392 10.99 35.91 -23.99
CA ASN A 392 10.89 34.84 -24.98
C ASN A 392 11.71 35.14 -26.23
N ALA A 393 11.57 36.33 -26.80
CA ALA A 393 12.30 36.74 -28.01
C ALA A 393 13.83 36.70 -27.78
N LYS A 394 14.28 37.14 -26.61
CA LYS A 394 15.70 37.07 -26.22
C LYS A 394 16.17 35.61 -26.14
N ARG A 395 15.44 34.76 -25.41
CA ARG A 395 15.85 33.36 -25.19
C ARG A 395 15.79 32.53 -26.47
N ALA A 396 14.80 32.77 -27.33
CA ALA A 396 14.71 32.13 -28.64
C ALA A 396 15.93 32.45 -29.52
N LYS A 397 16.41 33.69 -29.50
CA LYS A 397 17.64 34.08 -30.22
C LYS A 397 18.87 33.39 -29.67
N GLU A 398 19.00 33.28 -28.35
CA GLU A 398 20.10 32.57 -27.68
C GLU A 398 20.11 31.08 -28.05
N LEU A 399 18.96 30.41 -27.97
CA LEU A 399 18.82 28.99 -28.32
C LEU A 399 19.10 28.72 -29.80
N LYS A 400 18.65 29.59 -30.71
CA LYS A 400 18.93 29.47 -32.14
C LYS A 400 20.42 29.58 -32.48
N ALA A 401 21.19 30.29 -31.65
CA ALA A 401 22.63 30.44 -31.81
C ALA A 401 23.43 29.34 -31.08
N ALA A 402 22.78 28.50 -30.29
CA ALA A 402 23.42 27.44 -29.53
C ALA A 402 23.48 26.13 -30.32
N ASP A 403 24.37 25.23 -29.88
CA ASP A 403 24.52 23.88 -30.44
C ASP A 403 23.44 22.92 -29.92
N ILE A 404 22.19 23.23 -30.27
CA ILE A 404 21.00 22.49 -29.87
C ILE A 404 20.01 22.38 -31.04
N ILE A 405 19.47 21.19 -31.25
CA ILE A 405 18.39 20.87 -32.18
C ILE A 405 17.15 20.63 -31.32
N ILE A 406 16.12 21.44 -31.54
CA ILE A 406 14.85 21.37 -30.82
C ILE A 406 13.78 20.88 -31.79
N GLU A 407 13.27 19.67 -31.56
CA GLU A 407 12.16 19.06 -32.27
C GLU A 407 10.88 19.32 -31.48
N ASP A 408 10.01 20.19 -31.98
CA ASP A 408 8.77 20.55 -31.31
C ASP A 408 7.60 20.52 -32.29
N ASP A 409 7.05 19.33 -32.47
CA ASP A 409 5.88 19.08 -33.34
C ASP A 409 4.56 19.15 -32.56
N THR A 410 4.60 19.55 -31.29
CA THR A 410 3.42 19.62 -30.41
C THR A 410 2.43 20.66 -30.91
N ARG A 411 1.14 20.36 -30.78
CA ARG A 411 0.03 21.21 -31.23
C ARG A 411 -0.98 21.39 -30.11
N VAL A 412 -1.61 22.55 -30.12
CA VAL A 412 -2.81 22.77 -29.32
C VAL A 412 -3.97 22.17 -30.08
N GLY A 413 -4.69 21.26 -29.44
CA GLY A 413 -5.78 20.51 -30.06
C GLY A 413 -6.75 19.97 -29.01
N PRO A 414 -7.75 19.18 -29.41
CA PRO A 414 -8.78 18.67 -28.50
C PRO A 414 -8.24 17.88 -27.31
N HIS A 415 -7.10 17.19 -27.49
CA HIS A 415 -6.45 16.38 -26.47
C HIS A 415 -5.40 17.13 -25.64
N ASN A 416 -5.04 18.35 -26.04
CA ASN A 416 -4.08 19.19 -25.33
C ASN A 416 -4.43 20.69 -25.47
N PRO A 417 -5.62 21.12 -25.00
CA PRO A 417 -6.17 22.43 -25.34
C PRO A 417 -5.62 23.54 -24.44
N TYR A 418 -5.79 24.78 -24.89
CA TYR A 418 -5.83 25.91 -23.97
C TYR A 418 -7.07 25.85 -23.08
N GLN A 419 -6.97 26.45 -21.90
CA GLN A 419 -8.06 26.47 -20.92
C GLN A 419 -9.01 27.64 -21.21
N PRO A 420 -10.33 27.45 -21.04
CA PRO A 420 -11.31 28.52 -21.26
C PRO A 420 -11.05 29.79 -20.45
N GLU A 421 -10.44 29.67 -19.26
CA GLU A 421 -10.14 30.77 -18.35
C GLU A 421 -8.92 31.59 -18.79
N HIS A 422 -8.14 31.09 -19.75
CA HIS A 422 -6.91 31.72 -20.23
C HIS A 422 -7.12 32.27 -21.65
N SER A 423 -6.60 33.48 -21.90
CA SER A 423 -6.43 33.95 -23.28
C SER A 423 -5.46 33.03 -24.01
N GLU A 424 -5.82 32.57 -25.21
CA GLU A 424 -4.94 31.74 -26.04
C GLU A 424 -3.57 32.41 -26.27
N GLU A 425 -3.57 33.73 -26.46
CA GLU A 425 -2.34 34.51 -26.64
C GLU A 425 -1.44 34.45 -25.39
N HIS A 426 -2.02 34.66 -24.20
CA HIS A 426 -1.28 34.63 -22.94
C HIS A 426 -0.77 33.21 -22.65
N ALA A 427 -1.60 32.20 -22.86
CA ALA A 427 -1.22 30.81 -22.69
C ALA A 427 -0.11 30.40 -23.66
N ALA A 428 -0.14 30.87 -24.92
CA ALA A 428 0.93 30.68 -25.88
C ALA A 428 2.25 31.32 -25.43
N LEU A 429 2.21 32.56 -24.90
CA LEU A 429 3.40 33.23 -24.38
C LEU A 429 4.01 32.50 -23.17
N VAL A 430 3.18 32.01 -22.25
CA VAL A 430 3.63 31.25 -21.08
C VAL A 430 4.19 29.89 -21.49
N ALA A 431 3.52 29.17 -22.41
CA ALA A 431 4.02 27.91 -22.95
C ALA A 431 5.37 28.11 -23.68
N ALA A 432 5.51 29.15 -24.49
CA ALA A 432 6.78 29.49 -25.13
C ALA A 432 7.88 29.78 -24.08
N ASN A 433 7.55 30.49 -23.00
CA ASN A 433 8.50 30.77 -21.93
C ASN A 433 8.95 29.51 -21.19
N LEU A 434 8.01 28.61 -20.89
CA LEU A 434 8.29 27.30 -20.32
C LEU A 434 9.29 26.54 -21.20
N LYS A 435 8.96 26.41 -22.49
CA LYS A 435 9.79 25.69 -23.47
C LYS A 435 11.18 26.29 -23.58
N HIS A 436 11.29 27.60 -23.70
CA HIS A 436 12.59 28.28 -23.79
C HIS A 436 13.41 28.14 -22.50
N SER A 437 12.76 28.23 -21.35
CA SER A 437 13.41 28.08 -20.03
C SER A 437 13.98 26.67 -19.87
N LEU A 438 13.19 25.64 -20.18
CA LEU A 438 13.60 24.24 -20.09
C LEU A 438 14.66 23.87 -21.13
N ASN A 439 14.52 24.28 -22.39
CA ASN A 439 15.56 24.06 -23.41
C ASN A 439 16.90 24.69 -23.00
N SER A 440 16.88 25.88 -22.40
CA SER A 440 18.11 26.52 -21.91
C SER A 440 18.73 25.80 -20.70
N MET A 441 17.91 25.23 -19.81
CA MET A 441 18.37 24.40 -18.69
C MET A 441 19.01 23.12 -19.22
N ILE A 442 18.34 22.43 -20.14
CA ILE A 442 18.84 21.20 -20.77
C ILE A 442 20.16 21.48 -21.49
N LEU A 443 20.25 22.59 -22.23
CA LEU A 443 21.50 23.02 -22.86
C LEU A 443 22.63 23.21 -21.83
N LYS A 444 22.35 23.80 -20.66
CA LYS A 444 23.36 23.95 -19.61
C LYS A 444 23.85 22.61 -19.06
N LEU A 445 22.93 21.65 -18.89
CA LEU A 445 23.24 20.34 -18.33
C LEU A 445 23.95 19.41 -19.33
N PHE A 446 23.47 19.36 -20.57
CA PHE A 446 23.91 18.38 -21.58
C PHE A 446 24.77 18.98 -22.70
N GLY A 447 24.75 20.30 -22.89
CA GLY A 447 25.53 20.98 -23.94
C GLY A 447 27.02 20.69 -23.81
N GLY A 448 27.66 20.45 -24.96
CA GLY A 448 29.09 20.10 -25.04
C GLY A 448 29.45 18.69 -24.54
N ARG A 449 28.46 17.88 -24.12
CA ARG A 449 28.67 16.50 -23.63
C ARG A 449 28.18 15.44 -24.62
N THR A 450 27.54 15.86 -25.69
CA THR A 450 27.17 15.03 -26.84
C THR A 450 28.43 14.84 -27.70
N ARG A 451 28.79 13.59 -28.04
CA ARG A 451 30.09 13.18 -28.63
C ARG A 451 30.37 13.77 -30.03
N GLY A 452 30.53 15.09 -30.13
CA GLY A 452 30.71 15.82 -31.39
C GLY A 452 29.42 16.01 -32.21
N GLU A 453 28.26 15.64 -31.66
CA GLU A 453 26.95 15.90 -32.27
C GLU A 453 26.24 17.03 -31.52
N PRO A 454 25.40 17.84 -32.19
CA PRO A 454 24.53 18.80 -31.51
C PRO A 454 23.63 18.10 -30.48
N LEU A 455 23.33 18.79 -29.38
CA LEU A 455 22.33 18.33 -28.41
C LEU A 455 20.96 18.25 -29.08
N LYS A 456 20.26 17.11 -29.01
CA LYS A 456 18.89 17.00 -29.54
C LYS A 456 17.88 16.88 -28.41
N VAL A 457 16.82 17.66 -28.50
CA VAL A 457 15.72 17.70 -27.55
C VAL A 457 14.43 17.58 -28.34
N ARG A 458 13.48 16.76 -27.87
CA ARG A 458 12.14 16.69 -28.46
C ARG A 458 11.04 16.91 -27.44
N TRP A 459 9.97 17.55 -27.87
CA TRP A 459 8.78 17.85 -27.10
C TRP A 459 7.64 16.93 -27.54
N ILE A 460 6.96 16.34 -26.56
CA ILE A 460 5.86 15.39 -26.78
C ILE A 460 4.64 15.92 -26.03
N GLU A 461 3.45 15.81 -26.63
CA GLU A 461 2.20 16.13 -25.95
C GLU A 461 1.96 15.14 -24.81
N ALA A 462 1.53 15.64 -23.66
CA ALA A 462 1.22 14.84 -22.49
C ALA A 462 -0.11 15.30 -21.88
N GLU A 463 -0.60 14.57 -20.89
CA GLU A 463 -1.80 14.93 -20.14
C GLU A 463 -1.51 14.84 -18.64
N PHE A 464 -1.76 15.94 -17.92
CA PHE A 464 -1.69 15.98 -16.46
C PHE A 464 -2.97 16.59 -15.87
N PRO A 465 -3.48 16.10 -14.73
CA PRO A 465 -4.70 16.62 -14.14
C PRO A 465 -4.67 18.12 -13.79
N TRP A 466 -3.50 18.71 -13.52
CA TRP A 466 -3.33 20.12 -13.09
C TRP A 466 -2.57 21.03 -14.07
N THR A 467 -2.20 20.56 -15.27
CA THR A 467 -1.67 21.44 -16.33
C THR A 467 -2.41 21.22 -17.64
N THR A 468 -2.54 22.24 -18.48
CA THR A 468 -2.88 22.14 -19.91
C THR A 468 -2.67 23.50 -20.61
N PRO A 469 -2.03 23.53 -21.80
CA PRO A 469 -1.43 22.39 -22.46
C PRO A 469 -0.22 21.84 -21.71
N SER A 470 -0.01 20.54 -21.85
CA SER A 470 0.96 19.73 -21.12
C SER A 470 1.91 19.04 -22.08
N TYR A 471 3.15 18.85 -21.62
CA TYR A 471 4.22 18.32 -22.43
C TYR A 471 5.18 17.47 -21.59
N GLU A 472 5.76 16.48 -22.24
CA GLU A 472 6.97 15.79 -21.79
C GLU A 472 8.15 16.20 -22.68
N VAL A 473 9.35 16.12 -22.12
CA VAL A 473 10.58 16.46 -22.84
C VAL A 473 11.54 15.30 -22.79
N GLU A 474 12.07 14.94 -23.96
CA GLU A 474 13.09 13.94 -24.08
C GLU A 474 14.39 14.50 -24.66
N VAL A 475 15.51 13.93 -24.22
CA VAL A 475 16.86 14.29 -24.69
C VAL A 475 17.48 13.08 -25.39
N TRP A 476 18.04 13.31 -26.57
CA TRP A 476 18.84 12.28 -27.25
C TRP A 476 20.20 12.19 -26.59
N PHE A 477 20.49 11.06 -25.97
CA PHE A 477 21.77 10.84 -25.34
C PHE A 477 22.18 9.37 -25.42
N GLN A 478 23.46 9.12 -25.75
CA GLN A 478 24.01 7.77 -25.90
C GLN A 478 23.22 6.83 -26.84
N GLY A 479 22.61 7.39 -27.89
CA GLY A 479 21.91 6.61 -28.92
C GLY A 479 20.45 6.27 -28.58
N GLN A 480 19.88 6.89 -27.55
CA GLN A 480 18.52 6.65 -27.10
C GLN A 480 17.84 7.98 -26.73
N TRP A 481 16.51 8.03 -26.87
CA TRP A 481 15.72 9.12 -26.32
C TRP A 481 15.41 8.86 -24.85
N LEU A 482 15.61 9.87 -24.03
CA LEU A 482 15.41 9.82 -22.58
C LEU A 482 14.43 10.90 -22.16
N GLU A 483 13.21 10.52 -21.79
CA GLU A 483 12.25 11.41 -21.13
C GLU A 483 12.80 11.86 -19.78
N ILE A 484 12.91 13.17 -19.56
CA ILE A 484 13.55 13.73 -18.36
C ILE A 484 12.60 14.51 -17.45
N LEU A 485 11.47 14.98 -17.97
CA LEU A 485 10.52 15.82 -17.24
C LEU A 485 9.14 15.87 -17.90
N GLY A 486 8.12 16.14 -17.08
CA GLY A 486 6.79 16.58 -17.49
C GLY A 486 6.56 18.04 -17.09
N CYS A 487 5.75 18.77 -17.84
CA CYS A 487 5.50 20.19 -17.61
C CYS A 487 4.22 20.68 -18.30
N GLY A 488 3.82 21.92 -18.02
CA GLY A 488 2.71 22.54 -18.74
C GLY A 488 2.31 23.90 -18.17
N VAL A 489 1.27 24.48 -18.76
CA VAL A 489 0.62 25.68 -18.23
C VAL A 489 -0.31 25.25 -17.09
N VAL A 490 -0.13 25.82 -15.89
CA VAL A 490 -0.87 25.42 -14.69
C VAL A 490 -2.37 25.70 -14.87
N LYS A 491 -3.21 24.76 -14.43
CA LYS A 491 -4.66 24.94 -14.51
C LYS A 491 -5.19 26.00 -13.57
N GLU A 492 -6.15 26.79 -14.05
CA GLU A 492 -6.75 27.87 -13.25
C GLU A 492 -7.27 27.39 -11.88
N PRO A 493 -7.97 26.23 -11.76
CA PRO A 493 -8.39 25.72 -10.46
C PRO A 493 -7.24 25.47 -9.48
N THR A 494 -6.07 25.04 -9.95
CA THR A 494 -4.88 24.81 -9.11
C THR A 494 -4.32 26.14 -8.60
N LEU A 495 -4.23 27.16 -9.46
CA LEU A 495 -3.81 28.52 -9.05
C LEU A 495 -4.78 29.13 -8.04
N VAL A 496 -6.09 29.02 -8.29
CA VAL A 496 -7.13 29.53 -7.41
C VAL A 496 -7.10 28.85 -6.04
N ARG A 497 -6.92 27.51 -6.00
CA ARG A 497 -6.71 26.77 -4.74
C ARG A 497 -5.47 27.26 -3.99
N GLY A 498 -4.41 27.59 -4.72
CA GLY A 498 -3.18 28.19 -4.18
C GLY A 498 -3.29 29.69 -3.85
N GLY A 499 -4.48 30.30 -3.87
CA GLY A 499 -4.67 31.72 -3.57
C GLY A 499 -4.11 32.68 -4.63
N ILE A 500 -3.70 32.17 -5.79
CA ILE A 500 -3.16 32.95 -6.90
C ILE A 500 -4.31 33.33 -7.85
N GLN A 501 -4.62 34.62 -7.91
CA GLN A 501 -5.69 35.17 -8.75
C GLN A 501 -5.13 36.08 -9.86
N ASN A 502 -5.92 36.28 -10.92
CA ASN A 502 -5.60 37.18 -12.04
C ASN A 502 -4.19 36.98 -12.61
N SER A 503 -3.74 35.72 -12.62
CA SER A 503 -2.38 35.33 -12.94
C SER A 503 -2.40 34.14 -13.88
N ILE A 504 -1.25 33.85 -14.49
CA ILE A 504 -1.02 32.67 -15.31
C ILE A 504 0.37 32.13 -14.97
N ALA A 505 0.55 30.82 -15.04
CA ALA A 505 1.79 30.18 -14.64
C ALA A 505 2.13 28.98 -15.51
N TRP A 506 3.41 28.62 -15.52
CA TRP A 506 3.83 27.27 -15.90
C TRP A 506 4.42 26.55 -14.69
N ALA A 507 4.38 25.23 -14.73
CA ALA A 507 5.07 24.33 -13.81
C ALA A 507 5.80 23.22 -14.59
N PHE A 508 6.86 22.66 -13.99
CA PHE A 508 7.52 21.44 -14.45
C PHE A 508 7.92 20.57 -13.26
N GLY A 509 8.03 19.27 -13.49
CA GLY A 509 8.62 18.30 -12.58
C GLY A 509 9.61 17.41 -13.33
N LEU A 510 10.85 17.33 -12.86
CA LEU A 510 11.92 16.52 -13.48
C LEU A 510 12.47 15.47 -12.52
N GLY A 511 12.85 14.30 -13.05
CA GLY A 511 13.47 13.22 -12.29
C GLY A 511 14.99 13.37 -12.24
N LEU A 512 15.56 13.57 -11.04
CA LEU A 512 16.99 13.84 -10.89
C LEU A 512 17.86 12.61 -11.16
N GLU A 513 17.44 11.43 -10.73
CA GLU A 513 18.19 10.18 -10.95
C GLU A 513 18.34 9.89 -12.43
N ARG A 514 17.27 10.03 -13.21
CA ARG A 514 17.32 9.73 -14.64
C ARG A 514 18.32 10.61 -15.38
N ILE A 515 18.35 11.90 -15.06
CA ILE A 515 19.34 12.84 -15.59
C ILE A 515 20.75 12.52 -15.06
N ALA A 516 20.90 12.27 -13.75
CA ALA A 516 22.19 11.98 -13.13
C ALA A 516 22.80 10.67 -13.64
N MET A 517 22.02 9.61 -13.82
CA MET A 517 22.47 8.34 -14.39
C MET A 517 23.15 8.55 -15.73
N VAL A 518 22.58 9.43 -16.54
CA VAL A 518 23.09 9.74 -17.86
C VAL A 518 24.30 10.66 -17.81
N LEU A 519 24.23 11.76 -17.07
CA LEU A 519 25.33 12.73 -16.96
C LEU A 519 26.59 12.14 -16.31
N TYR A 520 26.41 11.30 -15.29
CA TYR A 520 27.50 10.65 -14.58
C TYR A 520 27.83 9.25 -15.14
N SER A 521 27.06 8.72 -16.11
CA SER A 521 27.18 7.33 -16.59
C SER A 521 27.07 6.29 -15.47
N ILE A 522 26.16 6.52 -14.52
CA ILE A 522 25.84 5.60 -13.44
C ILE A 522 24.85 4.55 -13.99
N PRO A 523 25.22 3.26 -14.00
CA PRO A 523 24.46 2.22 -14.72
C PRO A 523 23.23 1.70 -13.97
N ASP A 524 23.10 2.03 -12.68
CA ASP A 524 22.10 1.45 -11.78
C ASP A 524 21.72 2.45 -10.69
N ILE A 525 20.42 2.71 -10.54
CA ILE A 525 19.86 3.67 -9.58
C ILE A 525 20.21 3.34 -8.12
N ARG A 526 20.43 2.06 -7.77
CA ARG A 526 20.78 1.64 -6.41
C ARG A 526 22.10 2.25 -5.94
N LEU A 527 22.99 2.61 -6.87
CA LEU A 527 24.28 3.23 -6.52
C LEU A 527 24.13 4.57 -5.81
N PHE A 528 23.10 5.38 -6.10
CA PHE A 528 22.86 6.63 -5.35
C PHE A 528 22.58 6.37 -3.87
N TRP A 529 22.05 5.20 -3.54
CA TRP A 529 21.72 4.82 -2.16
C TRP A 529 22.86 4.08 -1.46
N SER A 530 23.94 3.73 -2.17
CA SER A 530 25.08 3.03 -1.60
C SER A 530 25.80 3.88 -0.55
N THR A 531 26.22 3.23 0.53
CA THR A 531 27.09 3.84 1.54
C THR A 531 28.56 3.50 1.33
N ASP A 532 28.89 2.84 0.21
CA ASP A 532 30.25 2.44 -0.11
C ASP A 532 31.14 3.67 -0.41
N PRO A 533 32.26 3.86 0.33
CA PRO A 533 33.18 4.96 0.08
C PRO A 533 33.74 4.99 -1.35
N ARG A 534 33.84 3.83 -2.03
CA ARG A 534 34.31 3.73 -3.43
C ARG A 534 33.36 4.41 -4.41
N PHE A 535 32.07 4.54 -4.07
CA PHE A 535 31.12 5.30 -4.87
C PHE A 535 31.21 6.78 -4.53
N GLY A 536 31.00 7.12 -3.25
CA GLY A 536 30.92 8.52 -2.81
C GLY A 536 32.19 9.33 -3.10
N SER A 537 33.37 8.72 -3.00
CA SER A 537 34.65 9.41 -3.24
C SER A 537 34.91 9.85 -4.68
N GLN A 538 34.11 9.39 -5.66
CA GLN A 538 34.26 9.76 -7.07
C GLN A 538 33.60 11.09 -7.43
N PHE A 539 32.82 11.66 -6.52
CA PHE A 539 31.99 12.84 -6.79
C PHE A 539 32.37 14.00 -5.87
N THR A 540 32.33 15.21 -6.44
CA THR A 540 32.58 16.46 -5.72
C THR A 540 31.50 17.48 -6.07
N GLN A 541 31.15 18.33 -5.10
CA GLN A 541 30.05 19.28 -5.27
C GLN A 541 30.31 20.21 -6.47
N GLY A 542 29.32 20.33 -7.35
CA GLY A 542 29.37 21.23 -8.50
C GLY A 542 30.05 20.65 -9.74
N ASN A 543 30.63 19.46 -9.66
CA ASN A 543 31.30 18.82 -10.79
C ASN A 543 30.49 17.62 -11.33
N ILE A 544 30.39 17.52 -12.65
CA ILE A 544 29.86 16.34 -13.34
C ILE A 544 31.05 15.52 -13.81
N SER A 545 31.26 14.36 -13.20
CA SER A 545 32.32 13.41 -13.53
C SER A 545 31.74 12.11 -14.11
N THR A 546 32.52 11.39 -14.90
CA THR A 546 32.13 10.04 -15.34
C THR A 546 32.42 9.03 -14.23
N PHE A 547 31.38 8.38 -13.72
CA PHE A 547 31.49 7.27 -12.77
C PHE A 547 32.36 6.16 -13.34
N GLN A 548 33.31 5.69 -12.54
CA GLN A 548 34.15 4.55 -12.82
C GLN A 548 33.55 3.30 -12.15
N PRO A 549 32.98 2.36 -12.93
CA PRO A 549 32.36 1.18 -12.37
C PRO A 549 33.35 0.29 -11.61
N PHE A 550 32.86 -0.33 -10.53
CA PHE A 550 33.60 -1.39 -9.86
C PHE A 550 33.64 -2.65 -10.72
N SER A 551 34.55 -3.58 -10.41
CA SER A 551 34.49 -4.93 -10.95
C SER A 551 33.11 -5.54 -10.69
N LYS A 552 32.42 -5.94 -11.76
CA LYS A 552 31.09 -6.56 -11.64
C LYS A 552 31.20 -7.86 -10.88
N TYR A 553 30.38 -8.00 -9.83
CA TYR A 553 30.28 -9.24 -9.08
C TYR A 553 29.43 -10.27 -9.84
N PRO A 554 29.71 -11.58 -9.70
CA PRO A 554 28.93 -12.64 -10.34
C PRO A 554 27.45 -12.56 -9.96
N VAL A 555 26.59 -12.90 -10.91
CA VAL A 555 25.14 -13.02 -10.69
C VAL A 555 24.78 -14.35 -10.09
N CYS A 556 23.71 -14.35 -9.30
CA CYS A 556 22.99 -15.56 -8.92
C CYS A 556 21.53 -15.42 -9.32
N TYR A 557 21.06 -16.24 -10.25
CA TYR A 557 19.65 -16.28 -10.64
C TYR A 557 18.89 -17.29 -9.78
N LYS A 558 17.68 -16.92 -9.35
CA LYS A 558 16.71 -17.84 -8.75
C LYS A 558 15.33 -17.59 -9.33
N ASP A 559 14.64 -18.65 -9.70
CA ASP A 559 13.29 -18.58 -10.25
C ASP A 559 12.26 -18.85 -9.14
N LEU A 560 11.22 -18.02 -9.10
CA LEU A 560 10.10 -18.09 -8.18
C LEU A 560 8.83 -18.40 -8.97
N SER A 561 8.39 -19.66 -8.92
CA SER A 561 7.13 -20.11 -9.52
C SER A 561 6.04 -20.24 -8.46
N PHE A 562 4.82 -19.81 -8.78
CA PHE A 562 3.66 -19.96 -7.91
C PHE A 562 2.35 -19.93 -8.68
N TRP A 563 1.28 -20.39 -8.04
CA TRP A 563 -0.09 -20.14 -8.47
C TRP A 563 -0.53 -18.77 -7.95
N LYS A 564 -1.01 -17.94 -8.87
CA LYS A 564 -1.52 -16.59 -8.60
C LYS A 564 -2.77 -16.67 -7.72
N SER A 565 -2.85 -15.80 -6.72
CA SER A 565 -4.03 -15.56 -5.90
C SER A 565 -4.92 -14.45 -6.48
N ASP A 566 -6.19 -14.43 -6.07
CA ASP A 566 -7.08 -13.31 -6.35
C ASP A 566 -6.57 -12.07 -5.60
N GLY A 567 -6.32 -10.98 -6.33
CA GLY A 567 -5.76 -9.74 -5.78
C GLY A 567 -4.22 -9.63 -5.81
N PHE A 568 -3.48 -10.61 -6.37
CA PHE A 568 -2.04 -10.47 -6.56
C PHE A 568 -1.69 -9.29 -7.48
N HIS A 569 -0.84 -8.39 -6.98
CA HIS A 569 -0.18 -7.34 -7.76
C HIS A 569 1.36 -7.50 -7.70
N GLU A 570 2.03 -7.19 -8.80
CA GLU A 570 3.49 -7.36 -8.92
C GLU A 570 4.27 -6.47 -7.94
N ASN A 571 3.80 -5.25 -7.71
CA ASN A 571 4.41 -4.34 -6.72
C ASN A 571 4.38 -4.90 -5.28
N ASP A 572 3.42 -5.76 -4.94
CA ASP A 572 3.41 -6.43 -3.63
C ASP A 572 4.54 -7.47 -3.54
N LEU A 573 4.84 -8.18 -4.63
CA LEU A 573 6.01 -9.05 -4.71
C LEU A 573 7.31 -8.24 -4.63
N CYS A 574 7.38 -7.12 -5.34
CA CYS A 574 8.54 -6.22 -5.30
C CYS A 574 8.81 -5.71 -3.87
N ASP A 575 7.78 -5.33 -3.13
CA ASP A 575 7.94 -4.91 -1.74
C ASP A 575 8.42 -6.05 -0.84
N VAL A 576 7.84 -7.26 -0.96
CA VAL A 576 8.33 -8.45 -0.23
C VAL A 576 9.82 -8.68 -0.50
N VAL A 577 10.23 -8.59 -1.77
CA VAL A 577 11.63 -8.78 -2.16
C VAL A 577 12.52 -7.68 -1.58
N ARG A 578 12.11 -6.41 -1.64
CA ARG A 578 12.83 -5.27 -1.05
C ARG A 578 12.94 -5.39 0.47
N GLU A 579 11.91 -5.87 1.15
CA GLU A 579 11.92 -6.05 2.60
C GLU A 579 12.88 -7.16 3.06
N VAL A 580 13.02 -8.23 2.28
CA VAL A 580 13.88 -9.37 2.63
C VAL A 580 15.30 -9.18 2.14
N ALA A 581 15.47 -8.77 0.88
CA ALA A 581 16.76 -8.74 0.20
C ALA A 581 17.32 -7.32 0.00
N SER A 582 16.55 -6.26 0.28
CA SER A 582 16.97 -4.86 0.13
C SER A 582 17.63 -4.62 -1.23
N ASP A 583 18.84 -4.04 -1.27
CA ASP A 583 19.54 -3.67 -2.50
C ASP A 583 20.30 -4.84 -3.16
N MET A 584 20.12 -6.09 -2.68
CA MET A 584 20.81 -7.27 -3.21
C MET A 584 20.17 -7.86 -4.48
N VAL A 585 18.93 -7.48 -4.80
CA VAL A 585 18.25 -7.86 -6.04
C VAL A 585 18.40 -6.71 -7.05
N GLU A 586 18.90 -7.05 -8.24
CA GLU A 586 19.13 -6.13 -9.35
C GLU A 586 17.89 -5.97 -10.23
N ASP A 587 17.21 -7.07 -10.53
CA ASP A 587 15.97 -7.06 -11.29
C ASP A 587 15.07 -8.25 -10.93
N ILE A 588 13.79 -8.08 -11.23
CA ILE A 588 12.77 -9.13 -11.24
C ILE A 588 12.13 -9.13 -12.62
N LEU A 589 12.05 -10.31 -13.25
CA LEU A 589 11.49 -10.45 -14.60
C LEU A 589 10.43 -11.55 -14.62
N LEU A 590 9.23 -11.25 -15.11
CA LEU A 590 8.25 -12.28 -15.44
C LEU A 590 8.74 -13.10 -16.65
N THR A 591 9.07 -14.36 -16.41
CA THR A 591 9.66 -15.25 -17.42
C THR A 591 8.66 -16.19 -18.07
N ASP A 592 7.58 -16.54 -17.37
CA ASP A 592 6.56 -17.45 -17.88
C ASP A 592 5.20 -17.17 -17.24
N THR A 593 4.15 -17.42 -18.01
CA THR A 593 2.75 -17.39 -17.56
C THR A 593 2.02 -18.60 -18.14
N PHE A 594 1.41 -19.39 -17.26
CA PHE A 594 0.76 -20.63 -17.63
C PHE A 594 -0.60 -20.79 -16.95
N THR A 595 -1.66 -21.03 -17.71
CA THR A 595 -2.98 -21.37 -17.13
C THR A 595 -3.22 -22.87 -17.20
N HIS A 596 -3.44 -23.49 -16.03
CA HIS A 596 -3.64 -24.93 -15.94
C HIS A 596 -5.03 -25.34 -16.48
N PRO A 597 -5.10 -26.20 -17.50
CA PRO A 597 -6.32 -26.42 -18.29
C PRO A 597 -7.47 -27.07 -17.52
N LYS A 598 -7.17 -27.80 -16.42
CA LYS A 598 -8.21 -28.49 -15.63
C LYS A 598 -8.70 -27.69 -14.43
N THR A 599 -7.84 -26.86 -13.85
CA THR A 599 -8.16 -26.11 -12.62
C THR A 599 -8.46 -24.64 -12.91
N GLY A 600 -8.12 -24.14 -14.10
CA GLY A 600 -8.20 -22.73 -14.45
C GLY A 600 -7.20 -21.83 -13.71
N LYS A 601 -6.38 -22.39 -12.80
CA LYS A 601 -5.39 -21.61 -12.04
C LYS A 601 -4.30 -21.08 -12.97
N THR A 602 -3.95 -19.81 -12.83
CA THR A 602 -2.81 -19.20 -13.50
C THR A 602 -1.55 -19.31 -12.62
N SER A 603 -0.46 -19.79 -13.20
CA SER A 603 0.88 -19.81 -12.63
C SER A 603 1.72 -18.71 -13.26
N LEU A 604 2.50 -18.03 -12.42
CA LEU A 604 3.49 -17.04 -12.83
C LEU A 604 4.87 -17.57 -12.42
N CYS A 605 5.88 -17.31 -13.25
CA CYS A 605 7.28 -17.59 -12.92
C CYS A 605 8.11 -16.31 -13.06
N TYR A 606 8.63 -15.83 -11.94
CA TYR A 606 9.51 -14.65 -11.89
C TYR A 606 10.97 -15.09 -11.71
N ARG A 607 11.89 -14.50 -12.48
CA ARG A 607 13.33 -14.65 -12.27
C ARG A 607 13.84 -13.48 -11.45
N LEU A 608 14.45 -13.77 -10.31
CA LEU A 608 15.11 -12.79 -9.45
C LEU A 608 16.61 -12.85 -9.72
N ASN A 609 17.19 -11.71 -10.10
CA ASN A 609 18.61 -11.54 -10.34
C ASN A 609 19.30 -10.96 -9.10
N TYR A 610 20.02 -11.81 -8.34
CA TYR A 610 20.76 -11.37 -7.17
C TYR A 610 22.15 -10.90 -7.58
N ARG A 611 22.41 -9.61 -7.40
CA ARG A 611 23.73 -8.99 -7.55
C ARG A 611 23.82 -7.76 -6.65
N SER A 612 24.69 -7.83 -5.65
CA SER A 612 25.06 -6.66 -4.84
C SER A 612 26.04 -5.77 -5.63
N MET A 613 25.90 -4.46 -5.49
CA MET A 613 26.82 -3.48 -6.08
C MET A 613 28.13 -3.36 -5.28
N GLU A 614 28.20 -3.93 -4.08
CA GLU A 614 29.30 -3.70 -3.13
C GLU A 614 30.17 -4.95 -2.91
N ARG A 615 29.63 -6.16 -3.08
CA ARG A 615 30.38 -7.41 -2.87
C ARG A 615 29.81 -8.60 -3.65
N SER A 616 30.59 -9.67 -3.73
CA SER A 616 30.09 -10.97 -4.18
C SER A 616 29.09 -11.54 -3.17
N LEU A 617 28.03 -12.16 -3.69
CA LEU A 617 27.06 -12.93 -2.92
C LEU A 617 27.38 -14.42 -3.05
N THR A 618 27.31 -15.17 -1.95
CA THR A 618 27.48 -16.62 -2.00
C THR A 618 26.16 -17.30 -2.38
N ASN A 619 26.21 -18.49 -2.99
CA ASN A 619 24.98 -19.24 -3.29
C ASN A 619 24.19 -19.59 -2.03
N GLU A 620 24.86 -19.86 -0.90
CA GLU A 620 24.23 -20.17 0.39
C GLU A 620 23.45 -18.98 0.95
N GLU A 621 24.04 -17.78 0.89
CA GLU A 621 23.39 -16.54 1.28
C GLU A 621 22.17 -16.27 0.39
N VAL A 622 22.33 -16.38 -0.94
CA VAL A 622 21.22 -16.15 -1.88
C VAL A 622 20.10 -17.16 -1.69
N ASN A 623 20.40 -18.43 -1.44
CA ASN A 623 19.39 -19.45 -1.14
C ASN A 623 18.60 -19.08 0.13
N THR A 624 19.29 -18.63 1.18
CA THR A 624 18.64 -18.22 2.44
C THR A 624 17.68 -17.06 2.21
N LEU A 625 18.09 -16.04 1.45
CA LEU A 625 17.25 -14.90 1.09
C LEU A 625 16.06 -15.34 0.22
N HIS A 626 16.31 -16.20 -0.77
CA HIS A 626 15.27 -16.66 -1.68
C HIS A 626 14.20 -17.51 -0.97
N GLU A 627 14.61 -18.39 -0.06
CA GLU A 627 13.68 -19.14 0.79
C GLU A 627 12.86 -18.22 1.71
N ALA A 628 13.47 -17.17 2.23
CA ALA A 628 12.76 -16.17 3.04
C ALA A 628 11.74 -15.39 2.19
N ILE A 629 12.08 -15.04 0.95
CA ILE A 629 11.14 -14.44 -0.02
C ILE A 629 10.00 -15.40 -0.33
N GLN A 630 10.28 -16.68 -0.66
CA GLN A 630 9.26 -17.68 -0.93
C GLN A 630 8.27 -17.81 0.23
N LYS A 631 8.79 -17.96 1.45
CA LYS A 631 7.97 -18.06 2.67
C LYS A 631 7.15 -16.79 2.87
N ARG A 632 7.76 -15.61 2.79
CA ARG A 632 7.07 -14.34 3.03
C ARG A 632 6.02 -14.04 1.94
N ALA A 633 6.34 -14.27 0.67
CA ALA A 633 5.43 -14.05 -0.45
C ALA A 633 4.22 -14.99 -0.37
N ALA A 634 4.43 -16.29 -0.12
CA ALA A 634 3.33 -17.22 0.14
C ALA A 634 2.46 -16.76 1.30
N ASN A 635 3.09 -16.19 2.33
CA ASN A 635 2.39 -15.79 3.55
C ASN A 635 1.58 -14.50 3.43
N GLN A 636 2.12 -13.49 2.75
CA GLN A 636 1.56 -12.15 2.68
C GLN A 636 0.68 -11.95 1.44
N LEU A 637 1.03 -12.61 0.33
CA LEU A 637 0.33 -12.45 -0.95
C LEU A 637 -0.72 -13.55 -1.21
N GLY A 638 -0.78 -14.56 -0.33
CA GLY A 638 -1.69 -15.70 -0.46
C GLY A 638 -1.40 -16.59 -1.67
N ILE A 639 -0.19 -16.49 -2.24
CA ILE A 639 0.25 -17.30 -3.39
C ILE A 639 0.66 -18.72 -2.95
N GLU A 640 0.50 -19.69 -3.84
CA GLU A 640 0.89 -21.09 -3.61
C GLU A 640 2.16 -21.41 -4.39
N ILE A 641 3.31 -21.51 -3.71
CA ILE A 641 4.62 -21.79 -4.34
C ILE A 641 4.60 -23.13 -5.08
N ARG A 642 5.22 -23.19 -6.26
CA ARG A 642 5.26 -24.34 -7.17
C ARG A 642 6.66 -24.88 -7.39
#